data_AF-A0A1X1MQ88-F1
#
_entry.id   AF-A0A1X1MQ88-F1
#
_cell.length_a   1.000
_cell.length_b   1.000
_cell.length_c   1.000
_cell.angle_alpha   90.00
_cell.angle_beta   90.00
_cell.angle_gamma   90.00
#
_symmetry.space_group_name_H-M   'P 1'
#
loop_
_entity.id
_entity.type
_entity.pdbx_description
1 polymer ?
#
loop_
_entity_poly.entity_id
_entity_poly.type
_entity_poly.pdbx_seq_one_letter_code
_entity_poly.pdbx_strand_id
1 'polypeptide(L)'
;MRKLTPPASSTSSAEAPTSWKVVGQSKHHESAIKQTRGDALFIDDIVLPAGALHAAVVVSDVAKGVIQSIDLSAVEQHPDVVKVLTAADIPGKSDIGPIFEGDPLLADGQIKYHSQPIALVLATSHRSAWQAAKLASITLMDQPASVAFDSAEREPHILPARQFIRPNHIETSSEGHSDTSSADDVIINSSLSIGGQEHFYLEGQISLAMPSEDRGIFVRSSSQHPTEVQTLVAEVLGIPFNQVTVDMRRMGGGFGGKESQAAQWACLASLGVHHTGKAVKMRLPRGMDMSMTGKRHPFHNHYQLSANSEGIINSASITVNGLCGHSADLSGAIVDRAMFHADNAYYLNKATITGNRLATDTVSHTAFRGFGGPQGMITIEAAMQHLAIATGKDALDIRLANLYRDDKNITPYGQEVEQTNEMKAIIEQLEQSANYRKRRLAIQQWNKTNPVLKKGLALTPVKFGISFTATHLNQAGALVHIYTDGSVQVSHGGTEMGQGLHTKVGQIVAQTLGIDYQHILVTSTRTDKVPNTSPTAASSGADLNGMAAHNAAKTIKERLINFAQQHYKLSEPIEIIADELVSGAFRLSWHKLVQEAYFARVSLSSNGFYKTPKIWFDMEKSVGRPFFYFSLGASCSEVTIDTLTGEMQVDRVDIVHDVGNSLNPALDYGQIEGAFIQGMGWLTTEDLRWDDSGKLASNSPMNYKIPTIGDYPAQLNISLSEHANPEHSIYRSKAVGEPPFMHAISVWCAVYDAIGSISDHTIAPKLQAPATGEQILQQCMAQYEQIGYTRAEVKSTDSRAKEWV
;
A
#
# COMPACT_ATOMS: atom_id res chain seq x y z
N MET A 1 38.52 -34.53 0.70
CA MET A 1 37.51 -33.45 0.70
C MET A 1 36.99 -33.29 2.12
N ARG A 2 36.71 -32.06 2.59
CA ARG A 2 36.01 -31.88 3.88
C ARG A 2 34.66 -32.61 3.81
N LYS A 3 34.24 -33.24 4.90
CA LYS A 3 32.90 -33.83 5.00
C LYS A 3 31.91 -32.66 4.87
N LEU A 4 31.19 -32.59 3.76
CA LEU A 4 30.17 -31.57 3.55
C LEU A 4 29.10 -31.75 4.63
N THR A 5 28.59 -30.66 5.19
CA THR A 5 27.39 -30.70 6.03
C THR A 5 26.21 -30.70 5.07
N PRO A 6 25.57 -31.85 4.77
CA PRO A 6 24.35 -31.81 3.98
C PRO A 6 23.30 -31.02 4.78
N PRO A 7 22.43 -30.22 4.12
CA PRO A 7 21.20 -29.77 4.74
C PRO A 7 20.45 -30.98 5.30
N ALA A 8 19.74 -30.81 6.41
CA ALA A 8 19.04 -31.91 7.08
C ALA A 8 18.11 -32.61 6.08
N SER A 9 18.50 -33.79 5.59
CA SER A 9 17.69 -34.55 4.64
C SER A 9 16.47 -35.06 5.38
N SER A 10 15.27 -34.74 4.91
CA SER A 10 14.11 -35.56 5.20
C SER A 10 14.35 -36.93 4.55
N THR A 11 14.59 -37.95 5.38
CA THR A 11 14.53 -39.33 4.93
C THR A 11 13.09 -39.67 4.58
N SER A 12 12.75 -39.73 3.29
CA SER A 12 11.73 -40.66 2.82
C SER A 12 12.11 -41.24 1.47
N SER A 13 12.63 -42.46 1.50
CA SER A 13 12.66 -43.40 0.39
C SER A 13 11.25 -43.89 0.08
N ALA A 14 10.44 -43.05 -0.56
CA ALA A 14 9.19 -43.43 -1.20
C ALA A 14 9.26 -42.98 -2.66
N GLU A 15 8.69 -43.79 -3.56
CA GLU A 15 8.60 -43.48 -4.99
C GLU A 15 8.27 -42.00 -5.22
N ALA A 16 9.03 -41.35 -6.09
CA ALA A 16 8.80 -39.93 -6.42
C ALA A 16 7.32 -39.74 -6.80
N PRO A 17 6.54 -38.94 -6.06
CA PRO A 17 5.16 -38.71 -6.42
C PRO A 17 5.13 -38.02 -7.78
N THR A 18 4.21 -38.43 -8.66
CA THR A 18 3.92 -37.81 -9.97
C THR A 18 3.49 -36.33 -9.88
N SER A 19 3.54 -35.71 -8.70
CA SER A 19 3.03 -34.36 -8.38
C SER A 19 3.87 -33.60 -7.33
N TRP A 20 5.21 -33.70 -7.36
CA TRP A 20 6.07 -32.88 -6.50
C TRP A 20 5.85 -31.37 -6.75
N LYS A 21 5.38 -30.65 -5.73
CA LYS A 21 5.07 -29.21 -5.81
C LYS A 21 5.51 -28.47 -4.55
N VAL A 22 6.15 -27.33 -4.76
CA VAL A 22 6.55 -26.38 -3.70
C VAL A 22 5.70 -25.10 -3.77
N VAL A 23 5.37 -24.63 -4.97
CA VAL A 23 4.47 -23.48 -5.19
C VAL A 23 3.02 -23.93 -5.03
N GLY A 24 2.19 -23.07 -4.44
CA GLY A 24 0.78 -23.35 -4.11
C GLY A 24 0.60 -24.09 -2.78
N GLN A 25 1.69 -24.50 -2.13
CA GLN A 25 1.66 -25.09 -0.79
C GLN A 25 1.64 -24.00 0.28
N SER A 26 0.82 -24.19 1.31
CA SER A 26 0.75 -23.33 2.49
C SER A 26 1.98 -23.53 3.38
N LYS A 27 3.02 -22.72 3.16
CA LYS A 27 4.20 -22.62 4.04
C LYS A 27 4.09 -21.38 4.90
N HIS A 28 4.46 -21.49 6.17
CA HIS A 28 4.59 -20.33 7.04
C HIS A 28 5.69 -19.38 6.53
N HIS A 29 5.59 -18.11 6.90
CA HIS A 29 6.58 -17.10 6.58
C HIS A 29 7.98 -17.51 7.09
N GLU A 30 9.04 -17.39 6.28
CA GLU A 30 10.39 -17.91 6.61
C GLU A 30 10.97 -17.38 7.93
N SER A 31 10.65 -16.13 8.30
CA SER A 31 11.04 -15.53 9.57
C SER A 31 10.03 -15.75 10.72
N ALA A 32 8.91 -16.46 10.55
CA ALA A 32 7.84 -16.54 11.57
C ALA A 32 8.33 -17.11 12.92
N ILE A 33 9.10 -18.20 12.88
CA ILE A 33 9.67 -18.80 14.11
C ILE A 33 10.64 -17.82 14.78
N LYS A 34 11.41 -17.06 14.00
CA LYS A 34 12.35 -16.06 14.52
C LYS A 34 11.61 -14.87 15.14
N GLN A 35 10.53 -14.40 14.51
CA GLN A 35 9.72 -13.29 14.99
C GLN A 35 9.05 -13.64 16.33
N THR A 36 8.46 -14.83 16.45
CA THR A 36 7.80 -15.27 17.70
C THR A 36 8.76 -15.51 18.86
N ARG A 37 10.05 -15.74 18.59
CA ARG A 37 11.10 -15.89 19.61
C ARG A 37 11.85 -14.61 19.94
N GLY A 38 11.72 -13.56 19.13
CA GLY A 38 12.57 -12.37 19.20
C GLY A 38 13.96 -12.53 18.56
N ASP A 39 14.18 -13.60 17.79
CA ASP A 39 15.45 -13.87 17.08
C ASP A 39 15.54 -13.14 15.71
N ALA A 40 14.42 -12.58 15.23
CA ALA A 40 14.37 -11.85 13.97
C ALA A 40 14.88 -10.42 14.16
N LEU A 41 16.15 -10.18 13.87
CA LEU A 41 16.75 -8.85 14.01
C LEU A 41 16.13 -7.83 13.02
N PHE A 42 15.60 -6.75 13.57
CA PHE A 42 15.32 -5.48 12.90
C PHE A 42 16.50 -4.51 13.09
N ILE A 43 16.46 -3.32 12.51
CA ILE A 43 17.65 -2.45 12.48
C ILE A 43 18.05 -1.98 13.88
N ASP A 44 17.09 -1.71 14.77
CA ASP A 44 17.39 -1.23 16.13
C ASP A 44 18.00 -2.33 17.02
N ASP A 45 17.77 -3.60 16.68
CA ASP A 45 18.27 -4.79 17.39
C ASP A 45 19.74 -5.08 17.05
N ILE A 46 20.28 -4.43 16.02
CA ILE A 46 21.66 -4.64 15.56
C ILE A 46 22.63 -4.03 16.58
N VAL A 47 23.57 -4.85 17.04
CA VAL A 47 24.70 -4.40 17.86
C VAL A 47 25.50 -3.35 17.09
N LEU A 48 25.63 -2.17 17.70
CA LEU A 48 26.35 -1.07 17.08
C LEU A 48 27.87 -1.25 17.21
N PRO A 49 28.65 -0.76 16.22
CA PRO A 49 30.09 -0.61 16.36
C PRO A 49 30.46 0.24 17.58
N ALA A 50 31.61 -0.04 18.18
CA ALA A 50 32.11 0.75 19.31
C ALA A 50 32.26 2.24 18.90
N GLY A 51 31.72 3.13 19.73
CA GLY A 51 31.75 4.57 19.47
C GLY A 51 30.75 5.06 18.41
N ALA A 52 29.78 4.23 18.00
CA ALA A 52 28.67 4.68 17.17
C ALA A 52 27.90 5.82 17.86
N LEU A 53 27.42 6.76 17.04
CA LEU A 53 26.64 7.92 17.47
C LEU A 53 25.15 7.71 17.18
N HIS A 54 24.33 8.51 17.84
CA HIS A 54 22.90 8.61 17.60
C HIS A 54 22.54 9.98 17.06
N ALA A 55 21.64 10.01 16.08
CA ALA A 55 21.14 11.23 15.47
C ALA A 55 19.74 11.63 15.99
N ALA A 56 19.50 12.93 16.04
CA ALA A 56 18.20 13.57 16.21
C ALA A 56 18.15 14.85 15.38
N VAL A 57 16.96 15.42 15.19
CA VAL A 57 16.77 16.68 14.44
C VAL A 57 16.22 17.78 15.31
N VAL A 58 16.71 19.00 15.10
CA VAL A 58 16.04 20.25 15.47
C VAL A 58 14.94 20.50 14.45
N VAL A 59 13.76 20.92 14.89
CA VAL A 59 12.58 21.03 14.02
C VAL A 59 11.87 22.38 14.19
N SER A 60 11.10 22.78 13.18
CA SER A 60 10.20 23.94 13.24
C SER A 60 9.01 23.72 14.19
N ASP A 61 8.54 24.79 14.83
CA ASP A 61 7.29 24.85 15.59
C ASP A 61 6.16 25.62 14.86
N VAL A 62 6.40 26.14 13.65
CA VAL A 62 5.38 26.74 12.77
C VAL A 62 5.13 25.89 11.53
N ALA A 63 3.92 25.96 10.97
CA ALA A 63 3.56 25.24 9.74
C ALA A 63 3.99 25.95 8.46
N LYS A 64 4.14 27.28 8.49
CA LYS A 64 4.61 28.07 7.35
C LYS A 64 5.35 29.29 7.87
N GLY A 65 6.51 29.60 7.32
CA GLY A 65 7.24 30.77 7.78
C GLY A 65 8.63 30.93 7.21
N VAL A 66 9.34 31.92 7.73
CA VAL A 66 10.73 32.24 7.34
C VAL A 66 11.63 32.21 8.57
N ILE A 67 12.78 31.54 8.45
CA ILE A 67 13.84 31.52 9.45
C ILE A 67 14.53 32.87 9.47
N GLN A 68 14.45 33.58 10.61
CA GLN A 68 15.14 34.86 10.80
C GLN A 68 16.54 34.67 11.40
N SER A 69 16.67 33.77 12.37
CA SER A 69 17.95 33.43 12.99
C SER A 69 17.92 32.03 13.61
N ILE A 70 19.08 31.37 13.64
CA ILE A 70 19.29 30.06 14.25
C ILE A 70 20.40 30.19 15.30
N ASP A 71 20.11 29.90 16.56
CA ASP A 71 21.11 29.75 17.63
C ASP A 71 21.12 28.30 18.13
N LEU A 72 22.23 27.61 17.88
CA LEU A 72 22.47 26.22 18.27
C LEU A 72 23.50 26.09 19.40
N SER A 73 23.96 27.20 19.99
CA SER A 73 25.06 27.20 20.97
C SER A 73 24.77 26.33 22.20
N ALA A 74 23.54 26.34 22.71
CA ALA A 74 23.14 25.49 23.83
C ALA A 74 23.08 24.00 23.45
N VAL A 75 22.78 23.68 22.17
CA VAL A 75 22.82 22.32 21.65
C VAL A 75 24.26 21.83 21.59
N GLU A 76 25.16 22.65 21.05
CA GLU A 76 26.60 22.34 20.90
C GLU A 76 27.31 22.17 22.25
N GLN A 77 26.89 22.93 23.28
CA GLN A 77 27.46 22.84 24.63
C GLN A 77 26.94 21.65 25.45
N HIS A 78 25.95 20.91 24.96
CA HIS A 78 25.44 19.75 25.68
C HIS A 78 26.55 18.66 25.79
N PRO A 79 26.89 18.15 26.99
CA PRO A 79 28.07 17.29 27.20
C PRO A 79 28.18 16.03 26.32
N ASP A 80 27.03 15.47 25.93
CA ASP A 80 26.96 14.28 25.08
C ASP A 80 26.93 14.56 23.57
N VAL A 81 26.83 15.83 23.16
CA VAL A 81 26.79 16.21 21.74
C VAL A 81 28.21 16.19 21.17
N VAL A 82 28.35 15.53 20.04
CA VAL A 82 29.62 15.38 19.31
C VAL A 82 29.71 16.38 18.18
N LYS A 83 28.61 16.62 17.46
CA LYS A 83 28.55 17.57 16.35
C LYS A 83 27.11 17.99 16.08
N VAL A 84 26.92 19.23 15.64
CA VAL A 84 25.67 19.74 15.08
C VAL A 84 25.93 20.11 13.63
N LEU A 85 25.00 19.80 12.74
CA LEU A 85 25.11 20.02 11.30
C LEU A 85 23.86 20.75 10.78
N THR A 86 24.05 21.66 9.84
CA THR A 86 23.00 22.46 9.19
C THR A 86 22.97 22.18 7.69
N ALA A 87 22.08 22.85 6.95
CA ALA A 87 22.06 22.76 5.48
C ALA A 87 23.41 23.13 4.84
N ALA A 88 24.19 24.04 5.46
CA ALA A 88 25.51 24.44 4.97
C ALA A 88 26.57 23.33 5.05
N ASP A 89 26.33 22.28 5.84
CA ASP A 89 27.23 21.13 5.98
C ASP A 89 26.99 20.04 4.93
N ILE A 90 26.00 20.20 4.04
CA ILE A 90 25.70 19.24 2.98
C ILE A 90 26.70 19.45 1.83
N PRO A 91 27.57 18.47 1.53
CA PRO A 91 28.61 18.65 0.51
C PRO A 91 28.10 18.51 -0.93
N GLY A 92 26.95 17.87 -1.14
CA GLY A 92 26.32 17.64 -2.45
C GLY A 92 24.98 18.36 -2.59
N LYS A 93 23.94 17.65 -3.02
CA LYS A 93 22.59 18.21 -3.19
C LYS A 93 21.85 18.29 -1.85
N SER A 94 21.21 19.43 -1.58
CA SER A 94 20.38 19.64 -0.39
C SER A 94 18.93 19.17 -0.56
N ASP A 95 18.42 19.09 -1.80
CA ASP A 95 17.09 18.59 -2.12
C ASP A 95 17.09 17.07 -2.28
N ILE A 96 16.09 16.40 -1.70
CA ILE A 96 15.91 14.95 -1.70
C ILE A 96 14.55 14.52 -2.27
N GLY A 97 13.90 15.39 -3.05
CA GLY A 97 12.64 15.07 -3.69
C GLY A 97 12.77 13.84 -4.61
N PRO A 98 11.89 12.82 -4.50
CA PRO A 98 12.07 11.55 -5.20
C PRO A 98 11.87 11.63 -6.71
N ILE A 99 10.92 12.47 -7.15
CA ILE A 99 10.58 12.67 -8.57
C ILE A 99 10.70 14.14 -8.96
N PHE A 100 10.20 15.03 -8.10
CA PHE A 100 10.20 16.47 -8.30
C PHE A 100 10.98 17.13 -7.17
N GLU A 101 11.73 18.19 -7.50
CA GLU A 101 12.40 19.02 -6.52
C GLU A 101 11.40 19.74 -5.59
N GLY A 102 11.89 20.27 -4.47
CA GLY A 102 11.12 21.07 -3.52
C GLY A 102 11.05 20.47 -2.11
N ASP A 103 11.82 19.42 -1.84
CA ASP A 103 11.86 18.69 -0.58
C ASP A 103 13.29 18.70 0.02
N PRO A 104 13.67 19.76 0.75
CA PRO A 104 15.02 19.89 1.29
C PRO A 104 15.27 18.94 2.47
N LEU A 105 16.46 18.33 2.53
CA LEU A 105 16.91 17.46 3.62
C LEU A 105 16.85 18.16 5.00
N LEU A 106 17.31 19.41 5.03
CA LEU A 106 17.25 20.34 6.16
C LEU A 106 16.79 21.70 5.63
N ALA A 107 15.84 22.34 6.31
CA ALA A 107 15.32 23.64 5.92
C ALA A 107 16.38 24.73 6.03
N ASP A 108 16.48 25.55 4.98
CA ASP A 108 17.29 26.76 4.94
C ASP A 108 16.43 27.92 4.41
N GLY A 109 16.22 28.93 5.25
CA GLY A 109 15.39 30.10 4.94
C GLY A 109 13.87 29.90 5.11
N GLN A 110 13.25 28.90 4.47
CA GLN A 110 11.78 28.72 4.50
C GLN A 110 11.33 27.47 5.26
N ILE A 111 10.25 27.62 6.04
CA ILE A 111 9.49 26.53 6.66
C ILE A 111 8.19 26.33 5.88
N LYS A 112 7.90 25.07 5.54
CA LYS A 112 6.74 24.67 4.73
C LYS A 112 5.79 23.69 5.42
N TYR A 113 6.17 23.17 6.58
CA TYR A 113 5.28 22.37 7.44
C TYR A 113 5.78 22.34 8.89
N HIS A 114 4.86 22.04 9.80
CA HIS A 114 5.18 21.94 11.22
C HIS A 114 6.10 20.74 11.47
N SER A 115 7.13 20.92 12.30
CA SER A 115 8.17 19.92 12.56
C SER A 115 9.13 19.63 11.40
N GLN A 116 9.22 20.53 10.40
CA GLN A 116 10.24 20.41 9.36
C GLN A 116 11.66 20.43 9.97
N PRO A 117 12.56 19.48 9.63
CA PRO A 117 13.93 19.45 10.12
C PRO A 117 14.73 20.69 9.69
N ILE A 118 15.49 21.27 10.64
CA ILE A 118 16.33 22.47 10.45
C ILE A 118 17.82 22.14 10.62
N ALA A 119 18.15 21.34 11.64
CA ALA A 119 19.52 20.93 11.92
C ALA A 119 19.58 19.48 12.43
N LEU A 120 20.73 18.83 12.24
CA LEU A 120 21.02 17.47 12.68
C LEU A 120 21.95 17.50 13.89
N VAL A 121 21.57 16.78 14.95
CA VAL A 121 22.33 16.66 16.20
C VAL A 121 22.89 15.24 16.31
N LEU A 122 24.20 15.11 16.46
CA LEU A 122 24.89 13.84 16.70
C LEU A 122 25.36 13.77 18.14
N ALA A 123 24.93 12.74 18.88
CA ALA A 123 25.28 12.56 20.29
C ALA A 123 25.70 11.11 20.60
N THR A 124 26.24 10.90 21.79
CA THR A 124 26.68 9.60 22.29
C THR A 124 25.53 8.63 22.63
N SER A 125 24.30 9.12 22.74
CA SER A 125 23.12 8.30 23.02
C SER A 125 21.86 8.83 22.33
N HIS A 126 20.89 7.93 22.05
CA HIS A 126 19.59 8.30 21.47
C HIS A 126 18.86 9.34 22.32
N ARG A 127 18.86 9.16 23.64
CA ARG A 127 18.20 10.07 24.58
C ARG A 127 18.85 11.45 24.56
N SER A 128 20.18 11.51 24.63
CA SER A 128 20.91 12.78 24.66
C SER A 128 20.75 13.56 23.36
N ALA A 129 20.73 12.89 22.20
CA ALA A 129 20.51 13.55 20.90
C ALA A 129 19.17 14.31 20.88
N TRP A 130 18.07 13.66 21.27
CA TRP A 130 16.74 14.27 21.29
C TRP A 130 16.53 15.28 22.43
N GLN A 131 17.24 15.14 23.55
CA GLN A 131 17.23 16.15 24.61
C GLN A 131 17.97 17.42 24.17
N ALA A 132 19.16 17.27 23.58
CA ALA A 132 19.95 18.38 23.10
C ALA A 132 19.26 19.13 21.96
N ALA A 133 18.61 18.44 21.02
CA ALA A 133 17.88 19.07 19.92
C ALA A 133 16.80 20.07 20.38
N LYS A 134 16.24 19.90 21.59
CA LYS A 134 15.25 20.81 22.17
C LYS A 134 15.84 22.10 22.76
N LEU A 135 17.16 22.19 22.86
CA LEU A 135 17.86 23.38 23.37
C LEU A 135 18.09 24.44 22.29
N ALA A 136 17.79 24.13 21.03
CA ALA A 136 17.91 25.07 19.92
C ALA A 136 16.96 26.26 20.10
N SER A 137 17.45 27.46 19.80
CA SER A 137 16.66 28.69 19.78
C SER A 137 16.55 29.19 18.35
N ILE A 138 15.38 29.00 17.73
CA ILE A 138 15.10 29.40 16.35
C ILE A 138 14.10 30.56 16.37
N THR A 139 14.44 31.66 15.71
CA THR A 139 13.52 32.79 15.51
C THR A 139 12.84 32.63 14.17
N LEU A 140 11.51 32.51 14.18
CA LEU A 140 10.68 32.27 12.99
C LEU A 140 9.70 33.44 12.80
N MET A 141 9.53 33.86 11.55
CA MET A 141 8.41 34.70 11.14
C MET A 141 7.27 33.79 10.65
N ASP A 142 6.28 33.57 11.52
CA ASP A 142 5.10 32.74 11.25
C ASP A 142 4.20 33.34 10.16
N GLN A 143 3.55 32.48 9.39
CA GLN A 143 2.63 32.83 8.30
C GLN A 143 1.39 31.94 8.34
N PRO A 144 0.21 32.44 7.90
CA PRO A 144 -0.99 31.62 7.82
C PRO A 144 -0.78 30.38 6.95
N ALA A 145 -1.07 29.21 7.51
CA ALA A 145 -0.94 27.91 6.86
C ALA A 145 -2.24 27.44 6.21
N SER A 146 -2.13 26.79 5.06
CA SER A 146 -3.22 26.16 4.32
C SER A 146 -3.18 24.65 4.53
N VAL A 147 -4.00 24.12 5.44
CA VAL A 147 -4.00 22.68 5.79
C VAL A 147 -5.29 21.95 5.45
N ALA A 148 -6.36 22.67 5.11
CA ALA A 148 -7.68 22.13 4.79
C ALA A 148 -8.04 22.35 3.31
N PHE A 149 -9.05 21.63 2.82
CA PHE A 149 -9.48 21.72 1.42
C PHE A 149 -9.88 23.15 1.00
N ASP A 150 -10.73 23.83 1.77
CA ASP A 150 -11.23 25.18 1.46
C ASP A 150 -10.13 26.25 1.31
N SER A 151 -9.00 26.07 2.00
CA SER A 151 -7.82 26.92 1.81
C SER A 151 -6.95 26.42 0.65
N ALA A 152 -6.75 25.11 0.53
CA ALA A 152 -5.89 24.49 -0.48
C ALA A 152 -6.42 24.66 -1.92
N GLU A 153 -7.74 24.68 -2.12
CA GLU A 153 -8.37 24.87 -3.44
C GLU A 153 -8.10 26.26 -4.05
N ARG A 154 -7.73 27.24 -3.21
CA ARG A 154 -7.45 28.63 -3.62
C ARG A 154 -5.97 28.87 -3.87
N GLU A 155 -5.12 27.93 -3.46
CA GLU A 155 -3.68 27.97 -3.67
C GLU A 155 -3.32 27.41 -5.06
N PRO A 156 -2.18 27.83 -5.64
CA PRO A 156 -1.65 27.18 -6.82
C PRO A 156 -1.48 25.68 -6.60
N HIS A 157 -1.95 24.87 -7.56
CA HIS A 157 -1.76 23.43 -7.53
C HIS A 157 -0.28 23.08 -7.56
N ILE A 158 0.14 22.05 -6.81
CA ILE A 158 1.54 21.62 -6.77
C ILE A 158 2.00 20.99 -8.09
N LEU A 159 1.06 20.43 -8.84
CA LEU A 159 1.25 19.88 -10.19
C LEU A 159 0.03 20.23 -11.07
N PRO A 160 0.19 20.30 -12.40
CA PRO A 160 -0.94 20.53 -13.31
C PRO A 160 -2.10 19.54 -13.13
N ALA A 161 -3.33 20.03 -13.30
CA ALA A 161 -4.52 19.19 -13.35
C ALA A 161 -4.49 18.26 -14.58
N ARG A 162 -5.20 17.13 -14.50
CA ARG A 162 -5.37 16.18 -15.61
C ARG A 162 -6.82 15.76 -15.77
N GLN A 163 -7.17 15.33 -16.98
CA GLN A 163 -8.53 14.91 -17.31
C GLN A 163 -8.50 13.64 -18.17
N PHE A 164 -9.27 12.63 -17.79
CA PHE A 164 -9.54 11.45 -18.61
C PHE A 164 -10.91 11.63 -19.26
N ILE A 165 -10.92 11.64 -20.59
CA ILE A 165 -12.13 11.71 -21.42
C ILE A 165 -12.18 10.43 -22.24
N ARG A 166 -13.30 9.72 -22.19
CA ARG A 166 -13.43 8.45 -22.90
C ARG A 166 -13.28 8.65 -24.43
N PRO A 167 -12.52 7.79 -25.15
CA PRO A 167 -12.15 8.01 -26.56
C PRO A 167 -13.30 8.25 -27.56
N ASN A 168 -14.50 7.72 -27.30
CA ASN A 168 -15.67 7.91 -28.17
C ASN A 168 -16.37 9.28 -27.98
N HIS A 169 -15.72 10.23 -27.30
CA HIS A 169 -16.26 11.57 -27.05
C HIS A 169 -15.41 12.71 -27.64
N ILE A 170 -14.32 12.42 -28.37
CA ILE A 170 -13.40 13.45 -28.88
C ILE A 170 -14.06 14.39 -29.92
N GLU A 171 -15.19 14.02 -30.52
CA GLU A 171 -15.86 14.87 -31.53
C GLU A 171 -16.73 16.00 -30.96
N THR A 172 -16.91 16.15 -29.64
CA THR A 172 -17.75 17.22 -29.06
C THR A 172 -17.29 17.72 -27.68
N SER A 173 -16.05 18.21 -27.54
CA SER A 173 -15.69 18.97 -26.33
C SER A 173 -14.43 19.84 -26.52
N SER A 174 -14.57 21.00 -27.16
CA SER A 174 -13.64 22.12 -26.94
C SER A 174 -14.02 22.93 -25.69
N GLU A 175 -15.21 22.70 -25.13
CA GLU A 175 -15.70 23.32 -23.89
C GLU A 175 -16.32 22.20 -23.06
N GLY A 176 -15.77 21.96 -21.87
CA GLY A 176 -16.24 20.89 -20.98
C GLY A 176 -17.71 21.08 -20.60
N HIS A 177 -18.38 19.95 -20.39
CA HIS A 177 -19.82 19.78 -20.04
C HIS A 177 -20.74 19.67 -21.26
N SER A 178 -20.68 18.52 -21.93
CA SER A 178 -21.82 18.07 -22.74
C SER A 178 -22.89 17.50 -21.79
N ASP A 179 -23.82 18.37 -21.37
CA ASP A 179 -25.03 17.93 -20.69
C ASP A 179 -25.86 17.11 -21.68
N THR A 180 -25.74 15.79 -21.55
CA THR A 180 -26.44 14.82 -22.38
C THR A 180 -27.54 14.09 -21.62
N SER A 181 -27.97 14.66 -20.49
CA SER A 181 -29.07 14.14 -19.68
C SER A 181 -30.41 14.27 -20.43
N SER A 182 -31.22 13.22 -20.33
CA SER A 182 -32.63 13.28 -20.73
C SER A 182 -33.44 13.99 -19.65
N ALA A 183 -34.57 14.60 -20.00
CA ALA A 183 -35.51 15.17 -19.02
C ALA A 183 -36.05 14.14 -18.02
N ASP A 184 -36.01 12.85 -18.38
CA ASP A 184 -36.48 11.72 -17.57
C ASP A 184 -35.36 11.03 -16.76
N ASP A 185 -34.12 11.53 -16.81
CA ASP A 185 -33.00 10.93 -16.09
C ASP A 185 -33.04 11.26 -14.60
N VAL A 186 -32.69 10.28 -13.77
CA VAL A 186 -32.34 10.48 -12.36
C VAL A 186 -30.94 11.09 -12.32
N ILE A 187 -30.86 12.30 -11.78
CA ILE A 187 -29.59 13.03 -11.62
C ILE A 187 -29.23 13.09 -10.14
N ILE A 188 -28.04 12.59 -9.81
CA ILE A 188 -27.45 12.72 -8.47
C ILE A 188 -26.22 13.61 -8.54
N ASN A 189 -26.05 14.46 -7.54
CA ASN A 189 -24.93 15.38 -7.42
C ASN A 189 -24.50 15.51 -5.96
N SER A 190 -23.23 15.26 -5.64
CA SER A 190 -22.72 15.36 -4.28
C SER A 190 -21.21 15.46 -4.21
N SER A 191 -20.70 15.69 -2.99
CA SER A 191 -19.29 15.61 -2.66
C SER A 191 -19.03 14.64 -1.51
N LEU A 192 -17.80 14.15 -1.44
CA LEU A 192 -17.31 13.24 -0.41
C LEU A 192 -15.92 13.70 0.06
N SER A 193 -15.83 14.09 1.33
CA SER A 193 -14.57 14.27 2.04
C SER A 193 -14.06 12.92 2.51
N ILE A 194 -12.79 12.65 2.22
CA ILE A 194 -12.10 11.38 2.46
C ILE A 194 -10.82 11.70 3.22
N GLY A 195 -10.77 11.31 4.48
CA GLY A 195 -9.63 11.53 5.37
C GLY A 195 -8.36 10.80 4.91
N GLY A 196 -7.22 11.34 5.34
CA GLY A 196 -5.93 10.66 5.21
C GLY A 196 -5.77 9.48 6.17
N GLN A 197 -4.59 8.88 6.20
CA GLN A 197 -4.29 7.71 7.03
C GLN A 197 -2.78 7.64 7.32
N GLU A 198 -2.41 7.41 8.58
CA GLU A 198 -1.04 7.15 9.02
C GLU A 198 -0.69 5.68 8.82
N HIS A 199 0.49 5.37 8.27
CA HIS A 199 0.86 3.98 7.96
C HIS A 199 0.92 3.09 9.18
N PHE A 200 1.35 3.69 10.30
CA PHE A 200 1.47 3.04 11.60
C PHE A 200 2.21 1.68 11.52
N TYR A 201 3.23 1.59 10.67
CA TYR A 201 4.19 0.49 10.71
C TYR A 201 4.74 0.35 12.14
N LEU A 202 4.81 -0.86 12.69
CA LEU A 202 5.17 -1.04 14.10
C LEU A 202 6.64 -0.68 14.37
N GLU A 203 7.54 -1.01 13.45
CA GLU A 203 8.89 -0.47 13.43
C GLU A 203 8.86 0.91 12.78
N GLY A 204 9.14 1.98 13.53
CA GLY A 204 9.26 3.34 13.00
C GLY A 204 10.38 3.52 11.97
N GLN A 205 10.57 4.74 11.48
CA GLN A 205 11.67 5.09 10.61
C GLN A 205 13.01 4.93 11.33
N ILE A 206 13.91 4.19 10.69
CA ILE A 206 15.23 3.89 11.23
C ILE A 206 16.25 3.63 10.12
N SER A 207 17.45 4.18 10.32
CA SER A 207 18.62 3.92 9.51
C SER A 207 19.88 3.79 10.38
N LEU A 208 20.82 2.98 9.93
CA LEU A 208 22.17 2.85 10.48
C LEU A 208 23.16 2.99 9.34
N ALA A 209 23.88 4.10 9.30
CA ALA A 209 24.95 4.34 8.34
C ALA A 209 26.30 4.02 8.99
N MET A 210 27.20 3.41 8.22
CA MET A 210 28.54 3.01 8.64
C MET A 210 29.57 3.40 7.56
N PRO A 211 30.76 3.85 7.94
CA PRO A 211 31.83 4.10 6.98
C PRO A 211 32.29 2.78 6.35
N SER A 212 32.63 2.82 5.06
CA SER A 212 33.35 1.74 4.36
C SER A 212 34.83 2.09 4.17
N GLU A 213 35.64 1.10 3.78
CA GLU A 213 37.10 1.23 3.64
C GLU A 213 37.50 2.32 2.64
N ASP A 214 36.79 2.45 1.52
CA ASP A 214 37.10 3.40 0.44
C ASP A 214 36.43 4.78 0.60
N ARG A 215 36.13 5.18 1.85
CA ARG A 215 35.36 6.40 2.19
C ARG A 215 33.92 6.43 1.63
N GLY A 216 33.42 5.29 1.16
CA GLY A 216 32.00 5.09 0.86
C GLY A 216 31.16 4.84 2.11
N ILE A 217 29.87 4.59 1.94
CA ILE A 217 28.90 4.39 3.02
C ILE A 217 28.17 3.06 2.86
N PHE A 218 28.11 2.29 3.94
CA PHE A 218 27.21 1.15 4.06
C PHE A 218 26.01 1.53 4.92
N VAL A 219 24.81 1.48 4.36
CA VAL A 219 23.57 1.87 5.02
C VAL A 219 22.69 0.67 5.23
N ARG A 220 22.25 0.43 6.47
CA ARG A 220 21.08 -0.40 6.76
C ARG A 220 19.88 0.52 6.92
N SER A 221 18.89 0.41 6.05
CA SER A 221 17.71 1.26 6.06
C SER A 221 16.45 0.43 6.02
N SER A 222 15.48 0.80 6.85
CA SER A 222 14.14 0.22 6.82
C SER A 222 13.37 0.90 5.68
N SER A 223 13.59 0.44 4.45
CA SER A 223 13.05 1.06 3.22
C SER A 223 12.53 0.03 2.22
N GLN A 224 11.47 0.37 1.51
CA GLN A 224 10.94 -0.41 0.38
C GLN A 224 11.72 -0.17 -0.91
N HIS A 225 12.56 0.88 -0.97
CA HIS A 225 13.31 1.29 -2.14
C HIS A 225 14.80 1.52 -1.85
N PRO A 226 15.59 0.45 -1.61
CA PRO A 226 17.02 0.57 -1.33
C PRO A 226 17.82 1.32 -2.40
N THR A 227 17.42 1.24 -3.67
CA THR A 227 18.07 1.99 -4.77
C THR A 227 17.86 3.49 -4.67
N GLU A 228 16.68 3.99 -4.30
CA GLU A 228 16.48 5.44 -4.12
C GLU A 228 17.28 5.95 -2.92
N VAL A 229 17.29 5.19 -1.81
CA VAL A 229 18.15 5.50 -0.65
C VAL A 229 19.62 5.59 -1.07
N GLN A 230 20.11 4.66 -1.89
CA GLN A 230 21.48 4.67 -2.40
C GLN A 230 21.77 5.94 -3.20
N THR A 231 20.88 6.26 -4.14
CA THR A 231 20.98 7.45 -5.00
C THR A 231 21.01 8.73 -4.17
N LEU A 232 20.03 8.95 -3.30
CA LEU A 232 19.91 10.17 -2.52
C LEU A 232 21.05 10.34 -1.51
N VAL A 233 21.50 9.27 -0.85
CA VAL A 233 22.67 9.33 0.03
C VAL A 233 23.91 9.75 -0.76
N ALA A 234 24.12 9.18 -1.94
CA ALA A 234 25.26 9.51 -2.77
C ALA A 234 25.22 10.95 -3.28
N GLU A 235 24.04 11.44 -3.71
CA GLU A 235 23.83 12.82 -4.14
C GLU A 235 24.03 13.84 -3.01
N VAL A 236 23.48 13.59 -1.82
CA VAL A 236 23.66 14.43 -0.63
C VAL A 236 25.13 14.51 -0.23
N LEU A 237 25.86 13.40 -0.32
CA LEU A 237 27.28 13.34 0.02
C LEU A 237 28.23 13.79 -1.10
N GLY A 238 27.72 14.03 -2.31
CA GLY A 238 28.55 14.38 -3.47
C GLY A 238 29.50 13.26 -3.90
N ILE A 239 29.12 11.99 -3.69
CA ILE A 239 29.91 10.81 -4.07
C ILE A 239 29.20 9.95 -5.12
N PRO A 240 29.91 9.09 -5.88
CA PRO A 240 29.28 8.18 -6.83
C PRO A 240 28.44 7.08 -6.16
N PHE A 241 27.38 6.61 -6.84
CA PHE A 241 26.45 5.59 -6.32
C PHE A 241 27.14 4.27 -5.95
N ASN A 242 28.22 3.91 -6.66
CA ASN A 242 28.99 2.69 -6.40
C ASN A 242 29.78 2.73 -5.08
N GLN A 243 29.88 3.88 -4.43
CA GLN A 243 30.46 4.03 -3.09
C GLN A 243 29.40 3.92 -1.99
N VAL A 244 28.12 3.75 -2.34
CA VAL A 244 27.03 3.58 -1.38
C VAL A 244 26.42 2.20 -1.55
N THR A 245 26.34 1.42 -0.47
CA THR A 245 25.64 0.14 -0.46
C THR A 245 24.51 0.20 0.55
N VAL A 246 23.29 -0.14 0.13
CA VAL A 246 22.13 -0.22 1.02
C VAL A 246 21.77 -1.68 1.24
N ASP A 247 21.59 -2.07 2.50
CA ASP A 247 21.23 -3.41 2.95
C ASP A 247 19.92 -3.37 3.74
N MET A 248 18.87 -3.93 3.14
CA MET A 248 17.56 -4.07 3.75
C MET A 248 17.31 -5.57 3.95
N ARG A 249 17.23 -6.05 5.20
CA ARG A 249 16.90 -7.45 5.49
C ARG A 249 15.41 -7.68 5.67
N ARG A 250 14.77 -6.84 6.46
CA ARG A 250 13.33 -6.86 6.74
C ARG A 250 12.89 -5.53 7.34
N MET A 251 11.60 -5.23 7.24
CA MET A 251 10.94 -4.10 7.88
C MET A 251 9.79 -4.58 8.78
N GLY A 252 9.56 -3.90 9.90
CA GLY A 252 8.41 -4.10 10.77
C GLY A 252 7.18 -3.35 10.26
N GLY A 253 6.79 -3.63 9.02
CA GLY A 253 5.78 -2.90 8.25
C GLY A 253 6.35 -1.75 7.43
N GLY A 254 5.70 -1.44 6.31
CA GLY A 254 6.07 -0.35 5.40
C GLY A 254 4.85 0.33 4.78
N PHE A 255 4.00 -0.45 4.09
CA PHE A 255 2.69 -0.01 3.58
C PHE A 255 2.71 1.21 2.64
N GLY A 256 3.84 1.50 2.00
CA GLY A 256 4.04 2.71 1.18
C GLY A 256 4.81 3.82 1.90
N GLY A 257 4.66 3.97 3.22
CA GLY A 257 5.32 5.03 4.00
C GLY A 257 6.84 4.87 4.15
N LYS A 258 7.39 3.79 3.61
CA LYS A 258 8.84 3.55 3.51
C LYS A 258 9.31 3.43 2.06
N GLU A 259 8.46 3.81 1.09
CA GLU A 259 8.82 3.91 -0.33
C GLU A 259 9.84 5.01 -0.54
N SER A 260 9.44 6.27 -0.32
CA SER A 260 10.34 7.44 -0.42
C SER A 260 10.80 7.99 0.93
N GLN A 261 9.90 8.03 1.92
CA GLN A 261 10.11 8.74 3.20
C GLN A 261 11.23 8.15 4.07
N ALA A 262 11.72 6.94 3.77
CA ALA A 262 12.87 6.35 4.46
C ALA A 262 14.21 7.01 4.08
N ALA A 263 14.29 7.68 2.93
CA ALA A 263 15.53 8.21 2.39
C ALA A 263 16.08 9.38 3.22
N GLN A 264 15.22 10.31 3.68
CA GLN A 264 15.63 11.47 4.48
C GLN A 264 16.48 11.05 5.69
N TRP A 265 16.02 10.03 6.43
CA TRP A 265 16.69 9.55 7.63
C TRP A 265 17.99 8.82 7.32
N ALA A 266 18.07 8.12 6.19
CA ALA A 266 19.29 7.50 5.72
C ALA A 266 20.33 8.55 5.26
N CYS A 267 19.89 9.61 4.58
CA CYS A 267 20.73 10.75 4.21
C CYS A 267 21.31 11.46 5.44
N LEU A 268 20.48 11.75 6.45
CA LEU A 268 20.94 12.38 7.70
C LEU A 268 21.95 11.50 8.46
N ALA A 269 21.69 10.19 8.59
CA ALA A 269 22.65 9.28 9.21
C ALA A 269 23.97 9.25 8.44
N SER A 270 23.92 9.20 7.11
CA SER A 270 25.10 9.14 6.24
C SER A 270 25.89 10.45 6.24
N LEU A 271 25.21 11.60 6.32
CA LEU A 271 25.82 12.91 6.54
C LEU A 271 26.60 12.95 7.86
N GLY A 272 26.03 12.37 8.93
CA GLY A 272 26.73 12.23 10.19
C GLY A 272 27.98 11.35 10.11
N VAL A 273 27.94 10.25 9.34
CA VAL A 273 29.13 9.41 9.08
C VAL A 273 30.18 10.21 8.33
N HIS A 274 29.80 10.91 7.25
CA HIS A 274 30.71 11.71 6.44
C HIS A 274 31.50 12.73 7.28
N HIS A 275 30.82 13.38 8.23
CA HIS A 275 31.40 14.43 9.06
C HIS A 275 32.17 13.96 10.28
N THR A 276 32.00 12.71 10.71
CA THR A 276 32.58 12.20 11.97
C THR A 276 33.47 10.96 11.80
N GLY A 277 33.37 10.26 10.67
CA GLY A 277 34.00 8.97 10.44
C GLY A 277 33.47 7.84 11.34
N LYS A 278 32.39 8.06 12.09
CA LYS A 278 31.79 7.09 13.01
C LYS A 278 30.47 6.58 12.46
N ALA A 279 30.08 5.36 12.83
CA ALA A 279 28.75 4.85 12.53
C ALA A 279 27.67 5.73 13.20
N VAL A 280 26.54 5.95 12.53
CA VAL A 280 25.44 6.80 13.02
C VAL A 280 24.11 6.07 12.88
N LYS A 281 23.36 5.96 13.98
CA LYS A 281 21.98 5.46 13.99
C LYS A 281 20.98 6.61 14.09
N MET A 282 20.09 6.73 13.13
CA MET A 282 18.95 7.66 13.15
C MET A 282 17.67 6.87 13.40
N ARG A 283 16.99 7.14 14.52
CA ARG A 283 15.74 6.45 14.90
C ARG A 283 14.75 7.46 15.44
N LEU A 284 13.59 7.55 14.79
CA LEU A 284 12.54 8.48 15.20
C LEU A 284 11.72 7.94 16.38
N PRO A 285 11.42 8.78 17.39
CA PRO A 285 10.31 8.53 18.30
C PRO A 285 8.98 8.52 17.52
N ARG A 286 8.02 7.68 17.93
CA ARG A 286 6.72 7.52 17.22
C ARG A 286 6.01 8.84 16.93
N GLY A 287 5.95 9.75 17.90
CA GLY A 287 5.27 11.04 17.68
C GLY A 287 5.97 11.94 16.67
N MET A 288 7.30 11.84 16.57
CA MET A 288 8.07 12.57 15.56
C MET A 288 7.95 11.89 14.20
N ASP A 289 7.93 10.56 14.14
CA ASP A 289 7.66 9.78 12.92
C ASP A 289 6.33 10.24 12.30
N MET A 290 5.23 10.14 13.05
CA MET A 290 3.90 10.57 12.60
C MET A 290 3.85 12.06 12.23
N SER A 291 4.62 12.93 12.89
CA SER A 291 4.61 14.37 12.55
C SER A 291 5.46 14.72 11.33
N MET A 292 6.52 13.97 11.03
CA MET A 292 7.53 14.33 10.02
C MET A 292 7.52 13.45 8.77
N THR A 293 6.76 12.35 8.74
CA THR A 293 6.63 11.53 7.52
C THR A 293 5.28 11.71 6.85
N GLY A 294 5.30 11.57 5.53
CA GLY A 294 4.11 11.55 4.70
C GLY A 294 3.12 10.46 5.09
N LYS A 295 1.88 10.65 4.64
CA LYS A 295 0.70 9.83 4.99
C LYS A 295 -0.11 9.57 3.72
N ARG A 296 -1.20 8.77 3.80
CA ARG A 296 -2.19 8.72 2.73
C ARG A 296 -2.78 10.11 2.50
N HIS A 297 -2.86 10.53 1.23
CA HIS A 297 -3.52 11.75 0.79
C HIS A 297 -5.00 11.79 1.21
N PRO A 298 -5.44 12.85 1.91
CA PRO A 298 -6.84 13.22 1.98
C PRO A 298 -7.35 13.63 0.60
N PHE A 299 -8.63 13.36 0.34
CA PHE A 299 -9.31 13.75 -0.89
C PHE A 299 -10.62 14.48 -0.58
N HIS A 300 -10.97 15.46 -1.40
CA HIS A 300 -12.31 16.05 -1.40
C HIS A 300 -12.90 15.89 -2.80
N ASN A 301 -13.74 14.87 -2.99
CA ASN A 301 -14.18 14.49 -4.32
C ASN A 301 -15.58 14.99 -4.60
N HIS A 302 -15.86 15.28 -5.87
CA HIS A 302 -17.17 15.66 -6.36
C HIS A 302 -17.61 14.65 -7.42
N TYR A 303 -18.89 14.27 -7.41
CA TYR A 303 -19.46 13.43 -8.45
C TYR A 303 -20.85 13.93 -8.87
N GLN A 304 -21.12 13.82 -10.17
CA GLN A 304 -22.43 13.99 -10.76
C GLN A 304 -22.69 12.83 -11.73
N LEU A 305 -23.77 12.08 -11.51
CA LEU A 305 -24.18 10.99 -12.40
C LEU A 305 -25.58 11.26 -12.95
N SER A 306 -25.81 10.85 -14.21
CA SER A 306 -27.15 10.69 -14.78
C SER A 306 -27.41 9.21 -15.03
N ALA A 307 -28.63 8.76 -14.73
CA ALA A 307 -29.05 7.38 -14.94
C ALA A 307 -30.54 7.34 -15.33
N ASN A 308 -30.96 6.27 -16.01
CA ASN A 308 -32.38 6.06 -16.26
C ASN A 308 -33.12 5.59 -14.98
N SER A 309 -34.45 5.44 -15.05
CA SER A 309 -35.28 4.95 -13.93
C SER A 309 -34.87 3.56 -13.42
N GLU A 310 -34.19 2.76 -14.24
CA GLU A 310 -33.68 1.46 -13.85
C GLU A 310 -32.34 1.54 -13.10
N GLY A 311 -31.76 2.74 -12.97
CA GLY A 311 -30.47 2.97 -12.35
C GLY A 311 -29.26 2.67 -13.24
N ILE A 312 -29.44 2.56 -14.56
CA ILE A 312 -28.35 2.37 -15.53
C ILE A 312 -27.75 3.72 -15.88
N ILE A 313 -26.43 3.85 -15.71
CA ILE A 313 -25.69 5.10 -15.86
C ILE A 313 -25.58 5.50 -17.35
N ASN A 314 -25.96 6.74 -17.63
CA ASN A 314 -25.84 7.38 -18.94
C ASN A 314 -24.56 8.23 -19.02
N SER A 315 -24.24 8.97 -17.96
CA SER A 315 -23.05 9.81 -17.88
C SER A 315 -22.51 9.94 -16.46
N ALA A 316 -21.21 10.25 -16.35
CA ALA A 316 -20.50 10.49 -15.10
C ALA A 316 -19.52 11.67 -15.24
N SER A 317 -19.58 12.62 -14.32
CA SER A 317 -18.55 13.64 -14.10
C SER A 317 -17.99 13.46 -12.70
N ILE A 318 -16.70 13.11 -12.59
CA ILE A 318 -16.04 12.86 -11.30
C ILE A 318 -14.80 13.75 -11.22
N THR A 319 -14.71 14.54 -10.17
CA THR A 319 -13.50 15.32 -9.85
C THR A 319 -12.89 14.77 -8.57
N VAL A 320 -11.61 14.39 -8.64
CA VAL A 320 -10.83 13.94 -7.49
C VAL A 320 -9.80 15.02 -7.11
N ASN A 321 -9.88 15.54 -5.89
CA ASN A 321 -8.98 16.59 -5.39
C ASN A 321 -8.10 16.04 -4.29
N GLY A 322 -6.83 15.72 -4.59
CA GLY A 322 -5.88 15.21 -3.60
C GLY A 322 -5.11 16.33 -2.92
N LEU A 323 -5.09 16.34 -1.57
CA LEU A 323 -4.27 17.25 -0.77
C LEU A 323 -2.88 16.65 -0.62
N CYS A 324 -1.87 17.31 -1.16
CA CYS A 324 -0.56 16.70 -1.43
C CYS A 324 0.53 17.01 -0.40
N GLY A 325 0.35 18.02 0.45
CA GLY A 325 1.43 18.55 1.29
C GLY A 325 2.31 19.56 0.53
N HIS A 326 3.45 19.89 1.12
CA HIS A 326 4.30 20.99 0.65
C HIS A 326 5.18 20.66 -0.57
N SER A 327 5.45 19.38 -0.83
CA SER A 327 6.23 18.87 -1.97
C SER A 327 5.42 17.79 -2.69
N ALA A 328 5.75 17.53 -3.95
CA ALA A 328 4.93 16.63 -4.76
C ALA A 328 5.09 15.15 -4.39
N ASP A 329 6.26 14.70 -3.91
CA ASP A 329 6.58 13.28 -3.67
C ASP A 329 5.99 12.37 -4.78
N LEU A 330 5.10 11.44 -4.44
CA LEU A 330 4.42 10.53 -5.37
C LEU A 330 3.00 11.00 -5.78
N SER A 331 2.60 12.22 -5.41
CA SER A 331 1.24 12.77 -5.58
C SER A 331 0.73 12.76 -7.02
N GLY A 332 1.63 12.97 -8.00
CA GLY A 332 1.28 12.90 -9.42
C GLY A 332 0.66 11.56 -9.79
N ALA A 333 1.37 10.47 -9.48
CA ALA A 333 0.95 9.11 -9.77
C ALA A 333 -0.19 8.61 -8.87
N ILE A 334 -0.30 9.11 -7.63
CA ILE A 334 -1.38 8.77 -6.69
C ILE A 334 -2.72 9.31 -7.20
N VAL A 335 -2.77 10.60 -7.59
CA VAL A 335 -3.98 11.18 -8.15
C VAL A 335 -4.34 10.55 -9.49
N ASP A 336 -3.36 10.22 -10.34
CA ASP A 336 -3.62 9.46 -11.58
C ASP A 336 -4.25 8.09 -11.27
N ARG A 337 -3.76 7.38 -10.25
CA ARG A 337 -4.32 6.09 -9.85
C ARG A 337 -5.73 6.22 -9.25
N ALA A 338 -6.03 7.29 -8.53
CA ALA A 338 -7.41 7.58 -8.12
C ALA A 338 -8.32 7.74 -9.35
N MET A 339 -7.87 8.46 -10.38
CA MET A 339 -8.61 8.62 -11.64
C MET A 339 -8.79 7.28 -12.37
N PHE A 340 -7.75 6.43 -12.43
CA PHE A 340 -7.80 5.10 -13.05
C PHE A 340 -8.77 4.12 -12.38
N HIS A 341 -9.20 4.40 -11.14
CA HIS A 341 -10.07 3.51 -10.37
C HIS A 341 -11.38 4.19 -9.92
N ALA A 342 -11.65 5.40 -10.40
CA ALA A 342 -12.92 6.09 -10.16
C ALA A 342 -14.11 5.44 -10.87
N ASP A 343 -13.87 4.44 -11.71
CA ASP A 343 -14.87 3.57 -12.32
C ASP A 343 -15.23 2.36 -11.42
N ASN A 344 -14.33 1.93 -10.53
CA ASN A 344 -14.35 0.62 -9.91
C ASN A 344 -14.76 -0.47 -10.91
N ALA A 345 -15.81 -1.27 -10.67
CA ALA A 345 -16.24 -2.33 -11.58
C ALA A 345 -17.29 -1.88 -12.61
N TYR A 346 -17.56 -0.58 -12.73
CA TYR A 346 -18.74 -0.07 -13.43
C TYR A 346 -18.40 0.58 -14.78
N TYR A 347 -19.25 0.30 -15.77
CA TYR A 347 -19.22 0.99 -17.04
C TYR A 347 -19.96 2.32 -16.95
N LEU A 348 -19.21 3.42 -16.90
CA LEU A 348 -19.75 4.77 -16.70
C LEU A 348 -20.29 5.45 -17.99
N ASN A 349 -20.36 4.70 -19.10
CA ASN A 349 -20.76 5.19 -20.41
C ASN A 349 -20.05 6.49 -20.86
N LYS A 350 -20.67 7.67 -20.72
CA LYS A 350 -20.05 8.96 -21.02
C LYS A 350 -19.39 9.52 -19.76
N ALA A 351 -18.08 9.30 -19.61
CA ALA A 351 -17.36 9.64 -18.40
C ALA A 351 -16.29 10.72 -18.63
N THR A 352 -16.28 11.71 -17.73
CA THR A 352 -15.19 12.66 -17.54
C THR A 352 -14.65 12.51 -16.12
N ILE A 353 -13.34 12.31 -16.00
CA ILE A 353 -12.68 12.20 -14.69
C ILE A 353 -11.56 13.24 -14.62
N THR A 354 -11.63 14.16 -13.67
CA THR A 354 -10.65 15.24 -13.47
C THR A 354 -9.87 15.01 -12.18
N GLY A 355 -8.55 15.18 -12.22
CA GLY A 355 -7.67 15.01 -11.05
C GLY A 355 -6.85 16.27 -10.75
N ASN A 356 -7.02 16.81 -9.55
CA ASN A 356 -6.31 17.99 -9.04
C ASN A 356 -5.31 17.61 -7.94
N ARG A 357 -4.14 18.27 -7.94
CA ARG A 357 -3.07 18.08 -6.95
C ARG A 357 -2.91 19.37 -6.15
N LEU A 358 -3.61 19.46 -5.03
CA LEU A 358 -3.66 20.68 -4.22
C LEU A 358 -2.46 20.74 -3.28
N ALA A 359 -1.79 21.88 -3.23
CA ALA A 359 -0.71 22.14 -2.28
C ALA A 359 -1.28 22.42 -0.88
N THR A 360 -0.59 21.95 0.16
CA THR A 360 -0.90 22.31 1.56
C THR A 360 0.39 22.55 2.35
N ASP A 361 0.30 23.31 3.42
CA ASP A 361 1.42 23.58 4.35
C ASP A 361 1.52 22.45 5.41
N THR A 362 1.50 21.20 4.93
CA THR A 362 1.68 19.98 5.71
C THR A 362 2.84 19.16 5.15
N VAL A 363 3.36 18.19 5.91
CA VAL A 363 4.36 17.24 5.38
C VAL A 363 3.86 16.63 4.08
N SER A 364 4.76 16.45 3.11
CA SER A 364 4.39 15.84 1.83
C SER A 364 3.74 14.48 2.04
N HIS A 365 2.54 14.31 1.49
CA HIS A 365 1.85 13.03 1.50
C HIS A 365 2.51 12.06 0.52
N THR A 366 2.44 10.76 0.81
CA THR A 366 3.20 9.75 0.07
C THR A 366 2.35 8.51 -0.24
N ALA A 367 2.98 7.48 -0.80
CA ALA A 367 2.38 6.17 -1.02
C ALA A 367 1.76 5.61 0.26
N PHE A 368 0.54 5.10 0.15
CA PHE A 368 -0.06 4.20 1.12
C PHE A 368 -0.71 3.06 0.34
N ARG A 369 -0.67 1.81 0.83
CA ARG A 369 -1.42 0.65 0.31
C ARG A 369 -2.73 1.03 -0.40
N GLY A 370 -2.81 0.78 -1.70
CA GLY A 370 -3.91 1.14 -2.60
C GLY A 370 -3.59 2.34 -3.51
N PHE A 371 -2.72 3.24 -3.05
CA PHE A 371 -2.05 4.30 -3.81
C PHE A 371 -3.02 5.22 -4.57
N GLY A 372 -4.00 5.83 -3.89
CA GLY A 372 -5.03 6.68 -4.53
C GLY A 372 -6.24 5.91 -5.06
N GLY A 373 -6.07 4.64 -5.43
CA GLY A 373 -7.16 3.75 -5.82
C GLY A 373 -8.34 3.72 -4.84
N PRO A 374 -8.13 3.60 -3.51
CA PRO A 374 -9.21 3.62 -2.54
C PRO A 374 -10.04 4.90 -2.59
N GLN A 375 -9.39 6.05 -2.71
CA GLN A 375 -10.06 7.36 -2.74
C GLN A 375 -10.92 7.54 -4.01
N GLY A 376 -10.46 7.02 -5.16
CA GLY A 376 -11.27 6.95 -6.38
C GLY A 376 -12.48 6.00 -6.23
N MET A 377 -12.24 4.78 -5.74
CA MET A 377 -13.28 3.75 -5.65
C MET A 377 -14.39 4.09 -4.66
N ILE A 378 -14.07 4.62 -3.47
CA ILE A 378 -15.12 4.98 -2.50
C ILE A 378 -16.04 6.08 -3.03
N THR A 379 -15.54 6.95 -3.91
CA THR A 379 -16.35 8.02 -4.52
C THR A 379 -17.45 7.43 -5.40
N ILE A 380 -17.11 6.48 -6.27
CA ILE A 380 -18.12 5.83 -7.12
C ILE A 380 -19.03 4.90 -6.32
N GLU A 381 -18.54 4.26 -5.25
CA GLU A 381 -19.40 3.47 -4.35
C GLU A 381 -20.39 4.34 -3.57
N ALA A 382 -20.00 5.55 -3.14
CA ALA A 382 -20.92 6.52 -2.56
C ALA A 382 -21.99 6.95 -3.58
N ALA A 383 -21.60 7.17 -4.84
CA ALA A 383 -22.55 7.46 -5.91
C ALA A 383 -23.51 6.29 -6.19
N MET A 384 -23.05 5.03 -6.12
CA MET A 384 -23.93 3.86 -6.23
C MET A 384 -24.95 3.79 -5.10
N GLN A 385 -24.57 4.10 -3.85
CA GLN A 385 -25.51 4.17 -2.71
C GLN A 385 -26.55 5.28 -2.90
N HIS A 386 -26.11 6.46 -3.31
CA HIS A 386 -26.99 7.60 -3.58
C HIS A 386 -27.97 7.28 -4.72
N LEU A 387 -27.49 6.67 -5.81
CA LEU A 387 -28.34 6.28 -6.94
C LEU A 387 -29.37 5.21 -6.53
N ALA A 388 -29.02 4.27 -5.66
CA ALA A 388 -29.94 3.26 -5.14
C ALA A 388 -31.11 3.89 -4.37
N ILE A 389 -30.82 4.87 -3.50
CA ILE A 389 -31.85 5.65 -2.79
C ILE A 389 -32.70 6.45 -3.78
N ALA A 390 -32.07 7.19 -4.70
CA ALA A 390 -32.77 8.03 -5.67
C ALA A 390 -33.70 7.25 -6.61
N THR A 391 -33.41 5.97 -6.87
CA THR A 391 -34.22 5.08 -7.71
C THR A 391 -35.14 4.15 -6.91
N GLY A 392 -35.03 4.12 -5.57
CA GLY A 392 -35.79 3.21 -4.71
C GLY A 392 -35.42 1.73 -4.89
N LYS A 393 -34.19 1.42 -5.30
CA LYS A 393 -33.72 0.06 -5.60
C LYS A 393 -32.71 -0.44 -4.55
N ASP A 394 -32.54 -1.76 -4.45
CA ASP A 394 -31.45 -2.32 -3.66
C ASP A 394 -30.10 -1.99 -4.32
N ALA A 395 -29.13 -1.56 -3.51
CA ALA A 395 -27.87 -1.08 -4.03
C ALA A 395 -27.02 -2.19 -4.70
N LEU A 396 -27.24 -3.47 -4.39
CA LEU A 396 -26.60 -4.56 -5.14
C LEU A 396 -27.14 -4.64 -6.57
N ASP A 397 -28.44 -4.41 -6.76
CA ASP A 397 -29.08 -4.44 -8.08
C ASP A 397 -28.57 -3.30 -8.98
N ILE A 398 -28.38 -2.11 -8.40
CA ILE A 398 -27.73 -0.98 -9.09
C ILE A 398 -26.31 -1.32 -9.54
N ARG A 399 -25.51 -1.94 -8.67
CA ARG A 399 -24.14 -2.36 -8.99
C ARG A 399 -24.11 -3.37 -10.13
N LEU A 400 -24.93 -4.42 -10.05
CA LEU A 400 -25.06 -5.45 -11.10
C LEU A 400 -25.50 -4.86 -12.44
N ALA A 401 -26.44 -3.90 -12.41
CA ALA A 401 -26.94 -3.22 -13.59
C ALA A 401 -25.89 -2.36 -14.31
N ASN A 402 -24.78 -2.03 -13.65
CA ASN A 402 -23.75 -1.14 -14.19
C ASN A 402 -22.37 -1.79 -14.36
N LEU A 403 -22.19 -3.08 -14.07
CA LEU A 403 -20.90 -3.76 -14.29
C LEU A 403 -20.42 -3.66 -15.74
N TYR A 404 -19.11 -3.69 -15.95
CA TYR A 404 -18.51 -3.97 -17.26
C TYR A 404 -19.05 -5.29 -17.86
N ARG A 405 -19.26 -5.31 -19.18
CA ARG A 405 -19.82 -6.45 -19.95
C ARG A 405 -19.16 -6.53 -21.32
N ASP A 406 -19.29 -7.64 -22.03
CA ASP A 406 -18.60 -7.86 -23.31
C ASP A 406 -18.88 -6.77 -24.36
N ASP A 407 -20.08 -6.19 -24.37
CA ASP A 407 -20.47 -5.06 -25.24
C ASP A 407 -20.09 -3.67 -24.69
N LYS A 408 -19.65 -3.62 -23.43
CA LYS A 408 -19.40 -2.43 -22.60
C LYS A 408 -18.21 -2.67 -21.68
N ASN A 409 -17.03 -2.93 -22.25
CA ASN A 409 -15.83 -3.36 -21.51
C ASN A 409 -14.63 -2.39 -21.58
N ILE A 410 -14.78 -1.21 -22.18
CA ILE A 410 -13.67 -0.24 -22.29
C ILE A 410 -13.72 0.77 -21.14
N THR A 411 -12.62 0.86 -20.38
CA THR A 411 -12.49 1.82 -19.26
C THR A 411 -12.47 3.27 -19.75
N PRO A 412 -12.66 4.26 -18.85
CA PRO A 412 -12.54 5.68 -19.20
C PRO A 412 -11.19 6.06 -19.83
N TYR A 413 -10.14 5.30 -19.53
CA TYR A 413 -8.77 5.49 -20.02
C TYR A 413 -8.39 4.52 -21.16
N GLY A 414 -9.38 3.86 -21.77
CA GLY A 414 -9.22 3.10 -23.01
C GLY A 414 -8.65 1.69 -22.88
N GLN A 415 -8.48 1.16 -21.66
CA GLN A 415 -8.09 -0.24 -21.46
C GLN A 415 -9.32 -1.14 -21.59
N GLU A 416 -9.19 -2.27 -22.26
CA GLU A 416 -10.20 -3.31 -22.27
C GLU A 416 -10.22 -4.09 -20.95
N VAL A 417 -11.41 -4.30 -20.39
CA VAL A 417 -11.67 -5.17 -19.24
C VAL A 417 -12.02 -6.55 -19.78
N GLU A 418 -11.03 -7.45 -19.80
CA GLU A 418 -11.17 -8.79 -20.40
C GLU A 418 -11.95 -9.78 -19.51
N GLN A 419 -12.07 -9.52 -18.20
CA GLN A 419 -12.64 -10.45 -17.20
C GLN A 419 -14.02 -10.00 -16.68
N THR A 420 -14.94 -9.73 -17.60
CA THR A 420 -16.31 -9.24 -17.32
C THR A 420 -17.17 -10.30 -16.62
N ASN A 421 -17.14 -11.54 -17.12
CA ASN A 421 -17.94 -12.66 -16.60
C ASN A 421 -17.47 -13.10 -15.21
N GLU A 422 -16.16 -13.09 -14.96
CA GLU A 422 -15.55 -13.46 -13.68
C GLU A 422 -15.96 -12.50 -12.56
N MET A 423 -15.99 -11.19 -12.82
CA MET A 423 -16.47 -10.21 -11.83
C MET A 423 -17.91 -10.50 -11.44
N LYS A 424 -18.78 -10.73 -12.42
CA LYS A 424 -20.18 -11.06 -12.16
C LYS A 424 -20.32 -12.37 -11.37
N ALA A 425 -19.60 -13.42 -11.76
CA ALA A 425 -19.61 -14.71 -11.08
C ALA A 425 -19.14 -14.61 -9.61
N ILE A 426 -18.11 -13.80 -9.34
CA ILE A 426 -17.63 -13.52 -7.98
C ILE A 426 -18.74 -12.88 -7.13
N ILE A 427 -19.47 -11.90 -7.67
CA ILE A 427 -20.57 -11.24 -6.96
C ILE A 427 -21.73 -12.21 -6.71
N GLU A 428 -22.13 -12.98 -7.72
CA GLU A 428 -23.22 -13.97 -7.59
C GLU A 428 -22.88 -15.08 -6.58
N GLN A 429 -21.64 -15.58 -6.60
CA GLN A 429 -21.14 -16.53 -5.60
C GLN A 429 -21.21 -15.92 -4.20
N LEU A 430 -20.77 -14.68 -4.04
CA LEU A 430 -20.79 -14.00 -2.74
C LEU A 430 -22.21 -13.72 -2.26
N GLU A 431 -23.10 -13.27 -3.14
CA GLU A 431 -24.51 -13.01 -2.84
C GLU A 431 -25.19 -14.27 -2.26
N GLN A 432 -24.93 -15.42 -2.88
CA GLN A 432 -25.45 -16.72 -2.44
C GLN A 432 -24.81 -17.18 -1.13
N SER A 433 -23.47 -17.25 -1.07
CA SER A 433 -22.74 -17.77 0.10
C SER A 433 -22.91 -16.90 1.35
N ALA A 434 -22.99 -15.58 1.19
CA ALA A 434 -23.27 -14.64 2.27
C ALA A 434 -24.76 -14.56 2.66
N ASN A 435 -25.65 -15.25 1.93
CA ASN A 435 -27.11 -15.19 2.09
C ASN A 435 -27.66 -13.76 2.03
N TYR A 436 -27.15 -12.93 1.11
CA TYR A 436 -27.39 -11.49 1.06
C TYR A 436 -28.89 -11.14 1.08
N ARG A 437 -29.69 -11.73 0.18
CA ARG A 437 -31.13 -11.41 0.07
C ARG A 437 -31.91 -11.77 1.32
N LYS A 438 -31.59 -12.90 1.96
CA LYS A 438 -32.22 -13.31 3.21
C LYS A 438 -31.87 -12.34 4.36
N ARG A 439 -30.61 -11.93 4.44
CA ARG A 439 -30.14 -10.97 5.46
C ARG A 439 -30.73 -9.58 5.24
N ARG A 440 -30.82 -9.11 3.99
CA ARG A 440 -31.45 -7.84 3.63
C ARG A 440 -32.89 -7.77 4.16
N LEU A 441 -33.70 -8.79 3.90
CA LEU A 441 -35.08 -8.86 4.40
C LEU A 441 -35.14 -8.91 5.93
N ALA A 442 -34.27 -9.68 6.57
CA ALA A 442 -34.21 -9.76 8.03
C ALA A 442 -33.83 -8.41 8.67
N ILE A 443 -32.85 -7.70 8.09
CA ILE A 443 -32.40 -6.38 8.54
C ILE A 443 -33.52 -5.34 8.38
N GLN A 444 -34.22 -5.32 7.25
CA GLN A 444 -35.38 -4.43 7.06
C GLN A 444 -36.46 -4.66 8.12
N GLN A 445 -36.77 -5.91 8.45
CA GLN A 445 -37.74 -6.24 9.50
C GLN A 445 -37.24 -5.85 10.90
N TRP A 446 -35.95 -6.06 11.17
CA TRP A 446 -35.33 -5.70 12.44
C TRP A 446 -35.30 -4.17 12.63
N ASN A 447 -34.93 -3.40 11.59
CA ASN A 447 -34.87 -1.93 11.64
C ASN A 447 -36.25 -1.30 11.92
N LYS A 448 -37.34 -1.92 11.48
CA LYS A 448 -38.72 -1.47 11.80
C LYS A 448 -39.09 -1.61 13.27
N THR A 449 -38.45 -2.55 13.98
CA THR A 449 -38.77 -2.89 15.38
C THR A 449 -37.72 -2.40 16.38
N ASN A 450 -36.58 -1.91 15.90
CA ASN A 450 -35.48 -1.40 16.70
C ASN A 450 -35.29 0.10 16.41
N PRO A 451 -35.75 1.00 17.31
CA PRO A 451 -35.70 2.43 17.06
C PRO A 451 -34.31 3.04 17.29
N VAL A 452 -33.51 2.46 18.19
CA VAL A 452 -32.19 2.98 18.63
C VAL A 452 -31.04 2.34 17.86
N LEU A 453 -31.02 1.01 17.79
CA LEU A 453 -29.99 0.31 17.04
C LEU A 453 -30.49 0.15 15.60
N LYS A 454 -29.63 0.47 14.62
CA LYS A 454 -29.90 0.30 13.19
C LYS A 454 -28.87 -0.64 12.57
N LYS A 455 -29.30 -1.55 11.71
CA LYS A 455 -28.46 -2.49 10.98
C LYS A 455 -28.38 -2.07 9.54
N GLY A 456 -27.20 -2.27 8.95
CA GLY A 456 -26.98 -2.03 7.54
C GLY A 456 -26.22 -3.18 6.90
N LEU A 457 -26.37 -3.31 5.59
CA LEU A 457 -25.77 -4.36 4.78
C LEU A 457 -25.32 -3.76 3.45
N ALA A 458 -24.13 -4.12 2.99
CA ALA A 458 -23.67 -3.75 1.65
C ALA A 458 -22.78 -4.82 1.05
N LEU A 459 -22.92 -5.04 -0.26
CA LEU A 459 -22.04 -5.88 -1.06
C LEU A 459 -21.42 -5.02 -2.16
N THR A 460 -20.08 -4.91 -2.16
CA THR A 460 -19.33 -4.06 -3.11
C THR A 460 -18.28 -4.87 -3.87
N PRO A 461 -18.11 -4.64 -5.19
CA PRO A 461 -17.06 -5.26 -5.99
C PRO A 461 -15.72 -4.52 -5.87
N VAL A 462 -14.65 -5.17 -6.33
CA VAL A 462 -13.30 -4.61 -6.44
C VAL A 462 -12.71 -4.99 -7.79
N LYS A 463 -12.46 -4.02 -8.68
CA LYS A 463 -11.57 -4.17 -9.84
C LYS A 463 -10.33 -3.31 -9.65
N PHE A 464 -9.17 -3.92 -9.36
CA PHE A 464 -7.93 -3.20 -9.10
C PHE A 464 -6.84 -3.50 -10.13
N GLY A 465 -6.31 -2.47 -10.79
CA GLY A 465 -5.31 -2.60 -11.85
C GLY A 465 -3.89 -2.84 -11.33
N ILE A 466 -3.24 -3.89 -11.82
CA ILE A 466 -1.89 -4.30 -11.40
C ILE A 466 -0.84 -3.89 -12.42
N SER A 467 0.04 -3.00 -11.97
CA SER A 467 1.35 -2.58 -12.48
C SER A 467 1.68 -1.21 -11.89
N PHE A 468 2.93 -0.77 -11.97
CA PHE A 468 3.23 0.66 -11.80
C PHE A 468 2.66 1.45 -12.99
N THR A 469 2.06 2.62 -12.72
CA THR A 469 1.60 3.54 -13.78
C THR A 469 2.77 4.13 -14.56
N ALA A 470 3.95 4.24 -13.95
CA ALA A 470 5.20 4.52 -14.64
C ALA A 470 5.79 3.23 -15.24
N THR A 471 5.74 3.10 -16.56
CA THR A 471 6.13 1.88 -17.29
C THR A 471 7.52 1.36 -16.92
N HIS A 472 8.51 2.25 -16.79
CA HIS A 472 9.90 1.88 -16.50
C HIS A 472 10.11 1.25 -15.11
N LEU A 473 9.18 1.41 -14.15
CA LEU A 473 9.26 0.75 -12.84
C LEU A 473 8.79 -0.71 -12.87
N ASN A 474 8.23 -1.19 -13.97
CA ASN A 474 7.76 -2.58 -14.09
C ASN A 474 8.88 -3.52 -14.54
N GLN A 475 9.97 -3.55 -13.76
CA GLN A 475 11.12 -4.42 -13.99
C GLN A 475 11.72 -4.93 -12.68
N ALA A 476 12.41 -6.07 -12.73
CA ALA A 476 13.16 -6.58 -11.58
C ALA A 476 14.36 -7.42 -12.00
N GLY A 477 15.34 -7.48 -11.08
CA GLY A 477 16.50 -8.34 -11.17
C GLY A 477 16.58 -9.33 -10.00
N ALA A 478 17.29 -10.43 -10.22
CA ALA A 478 17.66 -11.41 -9.19
C ALA A 478 19.04 -11.99 -9.45
N LEU A 479 19.67 -12.50 -8.41
CA LEU A 479 20.95 -13.19 -8.41
C LEU A 479 20.82 -14.50 -7.62
N VAL A 480 21.17 -15.61 -8.26
CA VAL A 480 21.08 -16.95 -7.66
C VAL A 480 22.45 -17.60 -7.71
N HIS A 481 22.86 -18.18 -6.58
CA HIS A 481 24.08 -18.96 -6.42
C HIS A 481 23.74 -20.36 -5.91
N ILE A 482 24.33 -21.38 -6.51
CA ILE A 482 24.33 -22.75 -5.98
C ILE A 482 25.75 -23.03 -5.47
N TYR A 483 25.88 -23.26 -4.17
CA TYR A 483 27.15 -23.64 -3.56
C TYR A 483 27.44 -25.11 -3.81
N THR A 484 28.70 -25.50 -3.64
CA THR A 484 29.14 -26.87 -3.96
C THR A 484 28.53 -27.92 -3.02
N ASP A 485 28.02 -27.53 -1.85
CA ASP A 485 27.24 -28.41 -0.97
C ASP A 485 25.76 -28.56 -1.40
N GLY A 486 25.36 -27.96 -2.52
CA GLY A 486 23.99 -27.99 -3.03
C GLY A 486 23.06 -26.97 -2.39
N SER A 487 23.50 -26.19 -1.40
CA SER A 487 22.71 -25.08 -0.85
C SER A 487 22.59 -23.95 -1.89
N VAL A 488 21.45 -23.26 -1.87
CA VAL A 488 21.12 -22.21 -2.84
C VAL A 488 20.90 -20.89 -2.11
N GLN A 489 21.62 -19.86 -2.52
CA GLN A 489 21.40 -18.50 -2.05
C GLN A 489 20.72 -17.66 -3.13
N VAL A 490 19.72 -16.89 -2.72
CA VAL A 490 18.94 -16.01 -3.60
C VAL A 490 18.98 -14.59 -3.08
N SER A 491 19.28 -13.64 -3.96
CA SER A 491 19.12 -12.20 -3.74
C SER A 491 18.24 -11.63 -4.85
N HIS A 492 17.30 -10.74 -4.52
CA HIS A 492 16.42 -10.09 -5.49
C HIS A 492 16.16 -8.64 -5.09
N GLY A 493 15.62 -7.83 -5.99
CA GLY A 493 15.40 -6.40 -5.74
C GLY A 493 14.26 -6.06 -4.78
N GLY A 494 13.27 -6.94 -4.66
CA GLY A 494 12.14 -6.75 -3.75
C GLY A 494 12.51 -6.91 -2.27
N THR A 495 11.75 -6.28 -1.38
CA THR A 495 12.02 -6.19 0.07
C THR A 495 10.96 -6.91 0.92
N GLU A 496 11.35 -7.48 2.06
CA GLU A 496 10.44 -8.13 3.01
C GLU A 496 9.94 -7.15 4.08
N MET A 497 8.62 -6.99 4.17
CA MET A 497 7.94 -6.12 5.12
C MET A 497 6.79 -6.84 5.85
N GLY A 498 6.79 -8.19 5.81
CA GLY A 498 5.79 -9.06 6.45
C GLY A 498 4.84 -9.73 5.46
N GLN A 499 4.88 -9.35 4.18
CA GLN A 499 4.05 -9.93 3.11
C GLN A 499 4.53 -11.31 2.65
N GLY A 500 5.69 -11.77 3.12
CA GLY A 500 6.26 -13.08 2.80
C GLY A 500 6.79 -13.17 1.38
N LEU A 501 7.30 -12.06 0.84
CA LEU A 501 7.92 -12.01 -0.48
C LEU A 501 9.12 -12.97 -0.57
N HIS A 502 9.99 -12.98 0.44
CA HIS A 502 11.14 -13.90 0.45
C HIS A 502 10.69 -15.37 0.49
N THR A 503 9.58 -15.66 1.18
CA THR A 503 8.99 -17.01 1.21
C THR A 503 8.53 -17.43 -0.19
N LYS A 504 7.76 -16.57 -0.86
CA LYS A 504 7.25 -16.80 -2.22
C LYS A 504 8.37 -16.96 -3.24
N VAL A 505 9.38 -16.07 -3.24
CA VAL A 505 10.53 -16.18 -4.15
C VAL A 505 11.32 -17.46 -3.89
N GLY A 506 11.52 -17.84 -2.63
CA GLY A 506 12.17 -19.11 -2.30
C GLY A 506 11.39 -20.32 -2.83
N GLN A 507 10.06 -20.33 -2.72
CA GLN A 507 9.20 -21.38 -3.30
C GLN A 507 9.33 -21.43 -4.83
N ILE A 508 9.36 -20.27 -5.49
CA ILE A 508 9.53 -20.18 -6.94
C ILE A 508 10.87 -20.77 -7.38
N VAL A 509 11.97 -20.42 -6.71
CA VAL A 509 13.31 -20.93 -7.04
C VAL A 509 13.38 -22.45 -6.81
N ALA A 510 12.90 -22.93 -5.66
CA ALA A 510 12.82 -24.36 -5.35
C ALA A 510 12.03 -25.14 -6.42
N GLN A 511 10.82 -24.68 -6.76
CA GLN A 511 9.97 -25.27 -7.80
C GLN A 511 10.66 -25.26 -9.17
N THR A 512 11.35 -24.17 -9.51
CA THR A 512 12.04 -24.05 -10.80
C THR A 512 13.19 -25.04 -10.89
N LEU A 513 14.01 -25.14 -9.85
CA LEU A 513 15.16 -26.05 -9.80
C LEU A 513 14.75 -27.52 -9.67
N GLY A 514 13.60 -27.81 -9.06
CA GLY A 514 13.17 -29.18 -8.77
C GLY A 514 13.69 -29.74 -7.45
N ILE A 515 13.97 -28.86 -6.48
CA ILE A 515 14.61 -29.20 -5.20
C ILE A 515 13.79 -28.72 -4.01
N ASP A 516 13.94 -29.35 -2.84
CA ASP A 516 13.21 -28.98 -1.64
C ASP A 516 13.50 -27.53 -1.21
N TYR A 517 12.47 -26.86 -0.67
CA TYR A 517 12.56 -25.49 -0.17
C TYR A 517 13.66 -25.30 0.88
N GLN A 518 13.99 -26.33 1.66
CA GLN A 518 15.03 -26.29 2.69
C GLN A 518 16.44 -26.01 2.14
N HIS A 519 16.66 -26.23 0.83
CA HIS A 519 17.91 -25.87 0.17
C HIS A 519 18.06 -24.37 -0.05
N ILE A 520 16.98 -23.59 0.07
CA ILE A 520 16.93 -22.19 -0.34
C ILE A 520 17.11 -21.26 0.86
N LEU A 521 18.08 -20.35 0.76
CA LEU A 521 18.23 -19.19 1.62
C LEU A 521 18.04 -17.90 0.81
N VAL A 522 16.96 -17.17 1.06
CA VAL A 522 16.77 -15.82 0.52
C VAL A 522 17.42 -14.81 1.47
N THR A 523 18.42 -14.07 1.00
CA THR A 523 19.19 -13.11 1.81
C THR A 523 18.47 -11.77 1.93
N SER A 524 19.13 -10.79 2.58
CA SER A 524 18.72 -9.40 2.45
C SER A 524 18.80 -8.89 1.01
N THR A 525 18.01 -7.87 0.74
CA THR A 525 18.03 -7.06 -0.48
C THR A 525 19.18 -6.08 -0.39
N ARG A 526 20.12 -6.15 -1.34
CA ARG A 526 21.29 -5.27 -1.35
C ARG A 526 21.60 -4.72 -2.73
N THR A 527 21.92 -3.42 -2.78
CA THR A 527 22.18 -2.70 -4.03
C THR A 527 23.46 -3.13 -4.74
N ASP A 528 24.43 -3.71 -4.00
CA ASP A 528 25.66 -4.28 -4.56
C ASP A 528 25.46 -5.65 -5.22
N LYS A 529 24.35 -6.34 -4.92
CA LYS A 529 23.99 -7.63 -5.54
C LYS A 529 23.01 -7.47 -6.70
N VAL A 530 21.99 -6.65 -6.52
CA VAL A 530 20.98 -6.35 -7.53
C VAL A 530 20.82 -4.83 -7.61
N PRO A 531 21.42 -4.16 -8.60
CA PRO A 531 21.35 -2.71 -8.75
C PRO A 531 20.04 -2.26 -9.41
N ASN A 532 19.79 -0.95 -9.39
CA ASN A 532 18.74 -0.28 -10.16
C ASN A 532 17.34 -0.87 -9.97
N THR A 533 17.01 -1.20 -8.71
CA THR A 533 15.75 -1.85 -8.37
C THR A 533 14.62 -0.82 -8.29
N SER A 534 13.44 -1.21 -8.80
CA SER A 534 12.19 -0.49 -8.55
C SER A 534 11.74 -0.68 -7.09
N PRO A 535 10.92 0.23 -6.52
CA PRO A 535 10.44 0.07 -5.17
C PRO A 535 9.60 -1.21 -5.03
N THR A 536 9.57 -1.78 -3.83
CA THR A 536 8.65 -2.87 -3.52
C THR A 536 7.24 -2.33 -3.28
N ALA A 537 6.53 -2.04 -4.37
CA ALA A 537 5.21 -1.39 -4.36
C ALA A 537 4.32 -1.88 -5.53
N ALA A 538 3.17 -1.21 -5.72
CA ALA A 538 2.17 -1.50 -6.76
C ALA A 538 1.67 -2.96 -6.80
N SER A 539 1.79 -3.66 -5.66
CA SER A 539 1.51 -5.09 -5.48
C SER A 539 2.25 -6.04 -6.43
N SER A 540 3.23 -5.53 -7.18
CA SER A 540 3.93 -6.24 -8.25
C SER A 540 5.18 -6.99 -7.77
N GLY A 541 5.50 -6.89 -6.47
CA GLY A 541 6.74 -7.40 -5.89
C GLY A 541 6.98 -8.89 -6.18
N ALA A 542 5.99 -9.75 -5.96
CA ALA A 542 6.11 -11.19 -6.22
C ALA A 542 6.15 -11.52 -7.72
N ASP A 543 5.34 -10.84 -8.53
CA ASP A 543 5.32 -11.05 -9.99
C ASP A 543 6.68 -10.71 -10.62
N LEU A 544 7.20 -9.52 -10.31
CA LEU A 544 8.45 -9.04 -10.89
C LEU A 544 9.66 -9.84 -10.39
N ASN A 545 9.84 -9.90 -9.06
CA ASN A 545 11.02 -10.53 -8.46
C ASN A 545 10.97 -12.06 -8.56
N GLY A 546 9.77 -12.65 -8.51
CA GLY A 546 9.55 -14.06 -8.75
C GLY A 546 9.94 -14.47 -10.16
N MET A 547 9.53 -13.70 -11.17
CA MET A 547 9.90 -13.96 -12.56
C MET A 547 11.41 -13.77 -12.81
N ALA A 548 12.02 -12.73 -12.24
CA ALA A 548 13.47 -12.53 -12.33
C ALA A 548 14.25 -13.69 -11.68
N ALA A 549 13.83 -14.15 -10.49
CA ALA A 549 14.45 -15.28 -9.80
C ALA A 549 14.22 -16.62 -10.54
N HIS A 550 13.02 -16.82 -11.11
CA HIS A 550 12.73 -17.95 -11.99
C HIS A 550 13.69 -17.98 -13.18
N ASN A 551 13.90 -16.85 -13.87
CA ASN A 551 14.80 -16.77 -15.01
C ASN A 551 16.26 -17.10 -14.63
N ALA A 552 16.73 -16.61 -13.49
CA ALA A 552 18.06 -16.93 -12.97
C ALA A 552 18.21 -18.44 -12.66
N ALA A 553 17.25 -19.00 -11.92
CA ALA A 553 17.24 -20.41 -11.54
C ALA A 553 17.13 -21.34 -12.75
N LYS A 554 16.27 -21.00 -13.71
CA LYS A 554 16.09 -21.73 -14.97
C LYS A 554 17.39 -21.80 -15.78
N THR A 555 18.11 -20.68 -15.87
CA THR A 555 19.42 -20.63 -16.55
C THR A 555 20.42 -21.60 -15.92
N ILE A 556 20.48 -21.68 -14.58
CA ILE A 556 21.37 -22.62 -13.89
C ILE A 556 20.90 -24.06 -14.10
N LYS A 557 19.59 -24.33 -14.02
CA LYS A 557 19.00 -25.65 -14.30
C LYS A 557 19.35 -26.15 -15.70
N GLU A 558 19.24 -25.30 -16.71
CA GLU A 558 19.60 -25.64 -18.10
C GLU A 558 21.09 -26.01 -18.23
N ARG A 559 21.99 -25.28 -17.55
CA ARG A 559 23.42 -25.63 -17.51
C ARG A 559 23.67 -26.99 -16.87
N LEU A 560 22.99 -27.29 -15.76
CA LEU A 560 23.10 -28.58 -15.07
C LEU A 560 22.57 -29.73 -15.93
N ILE A 561 21.41 -29.54 -16.58
CA ILE A 561 20.82 -30.53 -17.50
C ILE A 561 21.76 -30.77 -18.69
N ASN A 562 22.26 -29.71 -19.33
CA ASN A 562 23.19 -29.83 -20.46
C ASN A 562 24.49 -30.54 -20.07
N PHE A 563 25.03 -30.22 -18.89
CA PHE A 563 26.19 -30.91 -18.34
C PHE A 563 25.91 -32.40 -18.14
N ALA A 564 24.82 -32.75 -17.45
CA ALA A 564 24.47 -34.14 -17.17
C ALA A 564 24.22 -34.94 -18.45
N GLN A 565 23.53 -34.35 -19.43
CA GLN A 565 23.28 -34.96 -20.74
C GLN A 565 24.57 -35.37 -21.43
N GLN A 566 25.56 -34.46 -21.47
CA GLN A 566 26.85 -34.69 -22.12
C GLN A 566 27.75 -35.63 -21.32
N HIS A 567 27.84 -35.42 -20.00
CA HIS A 567 28.73 -36.18 -19.12
C HIS A 567 28.32 -37.65 -19.02
N TYR A 568 27.00 -37.90 -18.92
CA TYR A 568 26.43 -39.24 -18.77
C TYR A 568 25.89 -39.84 -20.07
N LYS A 569 25.97 -39.11 -21.19
CA LYS A 569 25.48 -39.52 -22.52
C LYS A 569 24.00 -39.94 -22.49
N LEU A 570 23.17 -39.16 -21.80
CA LEU A 570 21.75 -39.46 -21.61
C LEU A 570 20.95 -39.10 -22.88
N SER A 571 20.14 -40.04 -23.37
CA SER A 571 19.28 -39.87 -24.55
C SER A 571 17.81 -39.65 -24.21
N GLU A 572 17.38 -40.00 -23.01
CA GLU A 572 16.01 -39.78 -22.54
C GLU A 572 15.82 -38.37 -21.99
N PRO A 573 14.59 -37.84 -21.94
CA PRO A 573 14.30 -36.55 -21.31
C PRO A 573 14.89 -36.46 -19.90
N ILE A 574 15.47 -35.30 -19.58
CA ILE A 574 16.11 -35.05 -18.29
C ILE A 574 15.23 -34.08 -17.51
N GLU A 575 14.92 -34.44 -16.27
CA GLU A 575 14.26 -33.56 -15.32
C GLU A 575 15.05 -33.53 -14.01
N ILE A 576 14.99 -32.39 -13.32
CA ILE A 576 15.37 -32.33 -11.91
C ILE A 576 14.07 -32.18 -11.13
N ILE A 577 13.80 -33.12 -10.23
CA ILE A 577 12.58 -33.23 -9.44
C ILE A 577 12.89 -33.95 -8.11
N ALA A 578 12.32 -33.45 -7.01
CA ALA A 578 12.48 -34.04 -5.68
C ALA A 578 13.95 -34.31 -5.29
N ASP A 579 14.82 -33.32 -5.50
CA ASP A 579 16.26 -33.40 -5.18
C ASP A 579 17.07 -34.41 -5.99
N GLU A 580 16.54 -34.89 -7.11
CA GLU A 580 17.23 -35.81 -8.03
C GLU A 580 17.14 -35.36 -9.48
N LEU A 581 18.20 -35.62 -10.24
CA LEU A 581 18.16 -35.64 -11.69
C LEU A 581 17.71 -37.01 -12.17
N VAL A 582 16.69 -37.02 -13.00
CA VAL A 582 15.99 -38.20 -13.51
C VAL A 582 16.07 -38.21 -15.04
N SER A 583 16.48 -39.34 -15.62
CA SER A 583 16.42 -39.60 -17.06
C SER A 583 16.22 -41.10 -17.29
N GLY A 584 15.00 -41.51 -17.62
CA GLY A 584 14.63 -42.94 -17.70
C GLY A 584 14.82 -43.69 -16.40
N ALA A 585 15.73 -44.66 -16.37
CA ALA A 585 16.16 -45.37 -15.16
C ALA A 585 17.35 -44.70 -14.44
N PHE A 586 18.02 -43.73 -15.08
CA PHE A 586 19.14 -43.02 -14.47
C PHE A 586 18.65 -42.06 -13.37
N ARG A 587 19.34 -42.08 -12.23
CA ARG A 587 19.09 -41.22 -11.07
C ARG A 587 20.42 -40.65 -10.56
N LEU A 588 20.44 -39.36 -10.26
CA LEU A 588 21.59 -38.70 -9.66
C LEU A 588 21.13 -37.67 -8.64
N SER A 589 21.54 -37.83 -7.38
CA SER A 589 21.21 -36.87 -6.32
C SER A 589 21.67 -35.46 -6.67
N TRP A 590 20.90 -34.45 -6.27
CA TRP A 590 21.20 -33.02 -6.42
C TRP A 590 22.63 -32.67 -6.01
N HIS A 591 23.05 -33.10 -4.83
CA HIS A 591 24.39 -32.83 -4.28
C HIS A 591 25.51 -33.34 -5.20
N LYS A 592 25.35 -34.56 -5.73
CA LYS A 592 26.34 -35.16 -6.63
C LYS A 592 26.36 -34.45 -7.98
N LEU A 593 25.19 -34.12 -8.54
CA LEU A 593 25.08 -33.33 -9.77
C LEU A 593 25.83 -32.00 -9.65
N VAL A 594 25.59 -31.25 -8.56
CA VAL A 594 26.20 -29.95 -8.31
C VAL A 594 27.72 -30.05 -8.16
N GLN A 595 28.20 -31.04 -7.38
CA GLN A 595 29.64 -31.29 -7.20
C GLN A 595 30.34 -31.62 -8.52
N GLU A 596 29.77 -32.52 -9.32
CA GLU A 596 30.35 -32.91 -10.59
C GLU A 596 30.31 -31.78 -11.62
N ALA A 597 29.23 -30.99 -11.64
CA ALA A 597 29.14 -29.79 -12.47
C ALA A 597 30.23 -28.77 -12.08
N TYR A 598 30.50 -28.58 -10.79
CA TYR A 598 31.60 -27.73 -10.32
C TYR A 598 32.97 -28.24 -10.80
N PHE A 599 33.26 -29.53 -10.65
CA PHE A 599 34.52 -30.11 -11.16
C PHE A 599 34.65 -30.03 -12.68
N ALA A 600 33.53 -30.05 -13.39
CA ALA A 600 33.46 -29.79 -14.83
C ALA A 600 33.56 -28.30 -15.21
N ARG A 601 33.70 -27.40 -14.23
CA ARG A 601 33.79 -25.93 -14.39
C ARG A 601 32.52 -25.31 -14.99
N VAL A 602 31.36 -25.89 -14.70
CA VAL A 602 30.06 -25.31 -15.04
C VAL A 602 29.75 -24.18 -14.06
N SER A 603 29.36 -23.01 -14.57
CA SER A 603 29.00 -21.88 -13.71
C SER A 603 27.67 -22.13 -12.99
N LEU A 604 27.75 -22.17 -11.65
CA LEU A 604 26.64 -22.36 -10.71
C LEU A 604 26.05 -21.03 -10.19
N SER A 605 26.26 -19.94 -10.94
CA SER A 605 25.75 -18.61 -10.62
C SER A 605 25.08 -18.00 -11.85
N SER A 606 23.95 -17.33 -11.65
CA SER A 606 23.29 -16.56 -12.71
C SER A 606 22.53 -15.38 -12.14
N ASN A 607 22.55 -14.28 -12.88
CA ASN A 607 21.53 -13.25 -12.74
C ASN A 607 20.28 -13.63 -13.55
N GLY A 608 19.17 -12.96 -13.24
CA GLY A 608 17.92 -13.03 -13.98
C GLY A 608 17.27 -11.66 -14.00
N PHE A 609 16.46 -11.41 -15.03
CA PHE A 609 15.79 -10.12 -15.24
C PHE A 609 14.39 -10.35 -15.80
N TYR A 610 13.46 -9.46 -15.48
CA TYR A 610 12.12 -9.44 -16.05
C TYR A 610 11.65 -8.01 -16.27
N LYS A 611 10.88 -7.81 -17.35
CA LYS A 611 10.12 -6.59 -17.63
C LYS A 611 8.69 -6.98 -17.99
N THR A 612 7.71 -6.28 -17.43
CA THR A 612 6.30 -6.57 -17.71
C THR A 612 5.95 -6.22 -19.17
N PRO A 613 5.38 -7.14 -19.96
CA PRO A 613 4.98 -6.86 -21.33
C PRO A 613 3.61 -6.16 -21.40
N LYS A 614 3.21 -5.75 -22.61
CA LYS A 614 1.89 -5.19 -22.98
C LYS A 614 1.49 -3.84 -22.35
N ILE A 615 2.16 -3.40 -21.31
CA ILE A 615 1.82 -2.14 -20.62
C ILE A 615 2.33 -0.90 -21.38
N TRP A 616 1.48 0.10 -21.49
CA TRP A 616 1.80 1.42 -22.05
C TRP A 616 0.69 2.41 -21.71
N PHE A 617 1.00 3.70 -21.64
CA PHE A 617 0.00 4.74 -21.46
C PHE A 617 0.47 6.04 -22.14
N ASP A 618 -0.37 6.61 -23.01
CA ASP A 618 -0.12 7.90 -23.64
C ASP A 618 -0.64 9.00 -22.71
N MET A 619 0.29 9.74 -22.10
CA MET A 619 -0.05 10.78 -21.12
C MET A 619 -0.78 11.98 -21.76
N GLU A 620 -0.50 12.30 -23.02
CA GLU A 620 -1.12 13.44 -23.70
C GLU A 620 -2.56 13.12 -24.09
N LYS A 621 -2.79 11.90 -24.59
CA LYS A 621 -4.13 11.44 -24.99
C LYS A 621 -4.94 10.86 -23.84
N SER A 622 -4.30 10.59 -22.70
CA SER A 622 -4.90 9.92 -21.54
C SER A 622 -5.54 8.57 -21.88
N VAL A 623 -4.90 7.80 -22.77
CA VAL A 623 -5.38 6.50 -23.27
C VAL A 623 -4.26 5.47 -23.24
N GLY A 624 -4.58 4.24 -22.83
CA GLY A 624 -3.69 3.09 -23.01
C GLY A 624 -4.03 1.88 -22.14
N ARG A 625 -3.03 1.01 -21.97
CA ARG A 625 -3.06 -0.19 -21.12
C ARG A 625 -2.07 -0.01 -19.96
N PRO A 626 -2.40 0.80 -18.93
CA PRO A 626 -1.49 1.03 -17.80
C PRO A 626 -1.32 -0.22 -16.91
N PHE A 627 -2.26 -1.17 -16.96
CA PHE A 627 -2.24 -2.35 -16.10
C PHE A 627 -2.06 -3.64 -16.91
N PHE A 628 -1.25 -4.56 -16.39
CA PHE A 628 -1.01 -5.85 -17.02
C PHE A 628 -2.26 -6.75 -16.93
N TYR A 629 -2.87 -6.81 -15.75
CA TYR A 629 -4.14 -7.49 -15.47
C TYR A 629 -4.89 -6.76 -14.33
N PHE A 630 -6.11 -7.20 -14.03
CA PHE A 630 -6.89 -6.73 -12.87
C PHE A 630 -7.00 -7.83 -11.80
N SER A 631 -6.82 -7.45 -10.54
CA SER A 631 -7.23 -8.23 -9.38
C SER A 631 -8.72 -7.98 -9.13
N LEU A 632 -9.49 -9.05 -9.00
CA LEU A 632 -10.94 -8.98 -8.82
C LEU A 632 -11.33 -9.42 -7.40
N GLY A 633 -12.51 -9.01 -6.95
CA GLY A 633 -13.09 -9.51 -5.72
C GLY A 633 -14.42 -8.84 -5.41
N ALA A 634 -15.07 -9.32 -4.36
CA ALA A 634 -16.22 -8.66 -3.75
C ALA A 634 -16.23 -8.92 -2.24
N SER A 635 -16.88 -8.04 -1.50
CA SER A 635 -17.09 -8.19 -0.06
C SER A 635 -18.51 -7.79 0.35
N CYS A 636 -19.05 -8.49 1.34
CA CYS A 636 -20.36 -8.26 1.92
C CYS A 636 -20.21 -8.02 3.41
N SER A 637 -20.56 -6.82 3.88
CA SER A 637 -20.43 -6.43 5.29
C SER A 637 -21.79 -6.10 5.89
N GLU A 638 -21.99 -6.53 7.14
CA GLU A 638 -23.10 -6.15 7.99
C GLU A 638 -22.59 -5.42 9.23
N VAL A 639 -23.26 -4.33 9.56
CA VAL A 639 -22.93 -3.49 10.71
C VAL A 639 -24.17 -3.23 11.54
N THR A 640 -23.95 -2.99 12.83
CA THR A 640 -24.94 -2.40 13.74
C THR A 640 -24.41 -1.05 14.20
N ILE A 641 -25.23 0.00 14.12
CA ILE A 641 -24.94 1.33 14.65
C ILE A 641 -25.90 1.66 15.80
N ASP A 642 -25.41 2.42 16.78
CA ASP A 642 -26.23 3.06 17.81
C ASP A 642 -26.52 4.51 17.41
N THR A 643 -27.80 4.83 17.17
CA THR A 643 -28.19 6.16 16.70
C THR A 643 -28.12 7.26 17.77
N LEU A 644 -27.91 6.90 19.04
CA LEU A 644 -27.80 7.83 20.17
C LEU A 644 -26.36 8.18 20.52
N THR A 645 -25.41 7.27 20.27
CA THR A 645 -23.98 7.45 20.61
C THR A 645 -23.09 7.58 19.38
N GLY A 646 -23.51 7.03 18.24
CA GLY A 646 -22.70 6.88 17.03
C GLY A 646 -21.76 5.68 17.06
N GLU A 647 -21.74 4.89 18.13
CA GLU A 647 -20.94 3.67 18.18
C GLU A 647 -21.37 2.68 17.09
N MET A 648 -20.41 1.94 16.54
CA MET A 648 -20.66 0.94 15.52
C MET A 648 -19.95 -0.38 15.83
N GLN A 649 -20.56 -1.46 15.40
CA GLN A 649 -19.98 -2.80 15.42
C GLN A 649 -20.06 -3.41 14.03
N VAL A 650 -18.97 -4.05 13.59
CA VAL A 650 -18.96 -4.88 12.38
C VAL A 650 -19.35 -6.30 12.77
N ASP A 651 -20.56 -6.70 12.43
CA ASP A 651 -21.14 -7.98 12.86
C ASP A 651 -20.55 -9.14 12.05
N ARG A 652 -20.49 -8.98 10.72
CA ARG A 652 -20.09 -10.04 9.80
C ARG A 652 -19.54 -9.48 8.50
N VAL A 653 -18.48 -10.11 8.01
CA VAL A 653 -17.84 -9.82 6.73
C VAL A 653 -17.63 -11.13 5.96
N ASP A 654 -18.04 -11.15 4.69
CA ASP A 654 -17.81 -12.25 3.75
C ASP A 654 -17.03 -11.72 2.54
N ILE A 655 -15.91 -12.36 2.17
CA ILE A 655 -15.03 -11.94 1.07
C ILE A 655 -14.82 -13.09 0.08
N VAL A 656 -14.95 -12.79 -1.21
CA VAL A 656 -14.41 -13.60 -2.31
C VAL A 656 -13.34 -12.77 -3.02
N HIS A 657 -12.12 -13.30 -3.14
CA HIS A 657 -11.01 -12.58 -3.78
C HIS A 657 -10.26 -13.43 -4.81
N ASP A 658 -9.96 -12.85 -5.96
CA ASP A 658 -9.22 -13.50 -7.04
C ASP A 658 -7.71 -13.25 -6.90
N VAL A 659 -6.99 -14.31 -6.53
CA VAL A 659 -5.52 -14.32 -6.38
C VAL A 659 -4.83 -15.13 -7.48
N GLY A 660 -5.54 -15.48 -8.56
CA GLY A 660 -5.00 -16.40 -9.56
C GLY A 660 -4.73 -17.79 -8.97
N ASN A 661 -3.74 -18.48 -9.55
CA ASN A 661 -3.11 -19.62 -8.91
C ASN A 661 -2.19 -19.13 -7.78
N SER A 662 -2.69 -19.08 -6.55
CA SER A 662 -1.94 -18.62 -5.39
C SER A 662 -0.54 -19.28 -5.30
N LEU A 663 0.48 -18.45 -5.05
CA LEU A 663 1.84 -18.94 -4.82
C LEU A 663 1.99 -19.58 -3.43
N ASN A 664 1.24 -19.08 -2.46
CA ASN A 664 1.19 -19.55 -1.07
C ASN A 664 -0.13 -19.08 -0.44
N PRO A 665 -1.14 -19.97 -0.34
CA PRO A 665 -2.47 -19.58 0.12
C PRO A 665 -2.48 -18.99 1.53
N ALA A 666 -1.67 -19.53 2.46
CA ALA A 666 -1.61 -19.03 3.84
C ALA A 666 -1.19 -17.56 3.91
N LEU A 667 -0.21 -17.15 3.08
CA LEU A 667 0.22 -15.76 3.00
C LEU A 667 -0.83 -14.87 2.32
N ASP A 668 -1.52 -15.39 1.29
CA ASP A 668 -2.55 -14.63 0.58
C ASP A 668 -3.78 -14.37 1.45
N TYR A 669 -4.23 -15.36 2.24
CA TYR A 669 -5.26 -15.15 3.27
C TYR A 669 -4.87 -14.06 4.26
N GLY A 670 -3.65 -14.12 4.82
CA GLY A 670 -3.17 -13.10 5.76
C GLY A 670 -3.05 -11.71 5.13
N GLN A 671 -2.72 -11.61 3.83
CA GLN A 671 -2.72 -10.34 3.10
C GLN A 671 -4.14 -9.78 2.95
N ILE A 672 -5.12 -10.63 2.62
CA ILE A 672 -6.54 -10.22 2.50
C ILE A 672 -7.07 -9.72 3.84
N GLU A 673 -6.88 -10.49 4.92
CA GLU A 673 -7.28 -10.10 6.28
C GLU A 673 -6.63 -8.78 6.70
N GLY A 674 -5.31 -8.69 6.60
CA GLY A 674 -4.57 -7.50 7.01
C GLY A 674 -4.92 -6.25 6.20
N ALA A 675 -5.15 -6.37 4.90
CA ALA A 675 -5.59 -5.23 4.08
C ALA A 675 -7.00 -4.79 4.44
N PHE A 676 -7.91 -5.75 4.61
CA PHE A 676 -9.29 -5.48 4.95
C PHE A 676 -9.37 -4.72 6.29
N ILE A 677 -8.68 -5.19 7.33
CA ILE A 677 -8.67 -4.53 8.63
C ILE A 677 -8.05 -3.13 8.55
N GLN A 678 -6.95 -2.96 7.80
CA GLN A 678 -6.33 -1.64 7.60
C GLN A 678 -7.27 -0.66 6.84
N GLY A 679 -8.03 -1.16 5.87
CA GLY A 679 -9.04 -0.37 5.17
C GLY A 679 -10.26 -0.06 6.04
N MET A 680 -10.65 -1.00 6.90
CA MET A 680 -11.74 -0.82 7.85
C MET A 680 -11.39 0.29 8.83
N GLY A 681 -10.18 0.29 9.39
CA GLY A 681 -9.66 1.37 10.22
C GLY A 681 -9.72 2.73 9.51
N TRP A 682 -9.18 2.82 8.29
CA TRP A 682 -9.25 4.04 7.45
C TRP A 682 -10.67 4.59 7.28
N LEU A 683 -11.67 3.72 7.15
CA LEU A 683 -13.04 4.12 6.87
C LEU A 683 -13.92 4.27 8.10
N THR A 684 -13.44 3.94 9.31
CA THR A 684 -14.27 3.92 10.51
C THR A 684 -13.63 4.57 11.74
N THR A 685 -12.33 4.37 12.00
CA THR A 685 -11.71 4.78 13.28
C THR A 685 -10.50 5.69 13.14
N GLU A 686 -9.73 5.54 12.07
CA GLU A 686 -8.46 6.23 11.87
C GLU A 686 -8.70 7.64 11.34
N ASP A 687 -8.42 8.65 12.17
CA ASP A 687 -8.71 10.05 11.87
C ASP A 687 -7.49 10.92 12.16
N LEU A 688 -6.99 11.61 11.13
CA LEU A 688 -5.88 12.55 11.24
C LEU A 688 -6.42 13.95 11.50
N ARG A 689 -6.02 14.56 12.62
CA ARG A 689 -6.48 15.89 13.02
C ARG A 689 -5.31 16.84 13.14
N TRP A 690 -5.45 17.99 12.47
CA TRP A 690 -4.55 19.14 12.58
C TRP A 690 -5.25 20.23 13.39
N ASP A 691 -4.47 20.95 14.20
CA ASP A 691 -4.96 22.15 14.90
C ASP A 691 -4.84 23.40 14.02
N ASP A 692 -5.34 24.54 14.53
CA ASP A 692 -5.36 25.82 13.81
C ASP A 692 -3.95 26.36 13.46
N SER A 693 -2.90 25.84 14.10
CA SER A 693 -1.50 26.18 13.78
C SER A 693 -0.89 25.32 12.68
N GLY A 694 -1.65 24.35 12.16
CA GLY A 694 -1.18 23.36 11.18
C GLY A 694 -0.36 22.22 11.78
N LYS A 695 -0.36 22.08 13.11
CA LYS A 695 0.30 20.97 13.81
C LYS A 695 -0.59 19.74 13.84
N LEU A 696 -0.01 18.57 13.58
CA LEU A 696 -0.71 17.29 13.73
C LEU A 696 -0.98 17.00 15.22
N ALA A 697 -2.25 17.07 15.62
CA ALA A 697 -2.70 16.78 16.98
C ALA A 697 -2.76 15.28 17.27
N SER A 698 -3.19 14.47 16.29
CA SER A 698 -3.33 13.01 16.41
C SER A 698 -2.01 12.27 16.10
N ASN A 699 -0.93 12.59 16.81
CA ASN A 699 0.41 12.08 16.55
C ASN A 699 0.88 10.97 17.51
N SER A 700 -0.04 10.22 18.13
CA SER A 700 0.33 9.12 19.04
C SER A 700 -0.73 8.02 19.09
N PRO A 701 -0.40 6.81 19.57
CA PRO A 701 -1.40 5.75 19.80
C PRO A 701 -2.49 6.14 20.82
N MET A 702 -2.25 7.17 21.64
CA MET A 702 -3.23 7.64 22.62
C MET A 702 -4.39 8.39 21.96
N ASN A 703 -4.16 9.03 20.81
CA ASN A 703 -5.13 9.90 20.13
C ASN A 703 -5.29 9.60 18.62
N TYR A 704 -4.56 8.66 18.06
CA TYR A 704 -4.78 8.04 16.76
C TYR A 704 -5.08 6.56 16.93
N LYS A 705 -6.25 6.10 16.45
CA LYS A 705 -6.80 4.78 16.77
C LYS A 705 -6.86 3.87 15.55
N ILE A 706 -5.81 3.05 15.41
CA ILE A 706 -5.86 1.88 14.52
C ILE A 706 -6.82 0.83 15.09
N PRO A 707 -7.37 -0.07 14.24
CA PRO A 707 -8.17 -1.20 14.71
C PRO A 707 -7.41 -2.07 15.73
N THR A 708 -8.15 -2.47 16.75
CA THR A 708 -7.71 -3.38 17.81
C THR A 708 -8.43 -4.72 17.70
N ILE A 709 -8.17 -5.65 18.62
CA ILE A 709 -8.87 -6.95 18.64
C ILE A 709 -10.39 -6.79 18.86
N GLY A 710 -10.83 -5.71 19.52
CA GLY A 710 -12.25 -5.44 19.75
C GLY A 710 -12.99 -4.97 18.49
N ASP A 711 -12.25 -4.44 17.53
CA ASP A 711 -12.80 -3.96 16.25
C ASP A 711 -12.85 -5.08 15.20
N TYR A 712 -12.24 -6.23 15.48
CA TYR A 712 -12.23 -7.37 14.57
C TYR A 712 -13.67 -7.91 14.38
N PRO A 713 -14.13 -8.15 13.13
CA PRO A 713 -15.48 -8.64 12.89
C PRO A 713 -15.76 -9.94 13.64
N ALA A 714 -16.92 -10.06 14.29
CA ALA A 714 -17.28 -11.27 15.02
C ALA A 714 -17.30 -12.52 14.11
N GLN A 715 -17.61 -12.31 12.82
CA GLN A 715 -17.45 -13.32 11.78
C GLN A 715 -16.75 -12.73 10.55
N LEU A 716 -15.56 -13.24 10.21
CA LEU A 716 -14.86 -12.93 8.96
C LEU A 716 -14.66 -14.21 8.15
N ASN A 717 -15.34 -14.32 7.00
CA ASN A 717 -15.20 -15.44 6.08
C ASN A 717 -14.44 -15.00 4.82
N ILE A 718 -13.37 -15.69 4.46
CA ILE A 718 -12.60 -15.40 3.25
C ILE A 718 -12.54 -16.64 2.37
N SER A 719 -12.81 -16.46 1.09
CA SER A 719 -12.68 -17.48 0.05
C SER A 719 -11.88 -16.93 -1.12
N LEU A 720 -11.10 -17.81 -1.76
CA LEU A 720 -10.33 -17.47 -2.95
C LEU A 720 -11.09 -17.93 -4.20
N SER A 721 -11.10 -17.11 -5.24
CA SER A 721 -11.66 -17.49 -6.54
C SER A 721 -10.74 -18.50 -7.24
N GLU A 722 -11.31 -19.54 -7.84
CA GLU A 722 -10.58 -20.64 -8.48
C GLU A 722 -10.33 -20.39 -9.98
N HIS A 723 -9.70 -19.26 -10.31
CA HIS A 723 -9.38 -18.91 -11.69
C HIS A 723 -7.90 -18.59 -11.83
N ALA A 724 -7.25 -19.16 -12.85
CA ALA A 724 -5.87 -18.79 -13.17
C ALA A 724 -5.83 -17.37 -13.75
N ASN A 725 -4.73 -16.65 -13.52
CA ASN A 725 -4.53 -15.37 -14.19
C ASN A 725 -4.55 -15.55 -15.72
N PRO A 726 -5.38 -14.80 -16.48
CA PRO A 726 -5.35 -14.86 -17.95
C PRO A 726 -3.98 -14.49 -18.51
N GLU A 727 -3.28 -13.57 -17.84
CA GLU A 727 -1.92 -13.18 -18.20
C GLU A 727 -0.87 -14.22 -17.75
N HIS A 728 0.26 -14.22 -18.45
CA HIS A 728 1.41 -15.08 -18.12
C HIS A 728 2.25 -14.50 -16.97
N SER A 729 1.61 -14.23 -15.84
CA SER A 729 2.31 -13.96 -14.57
C SER A 729 3.01 -15.22 -14.05
N ILE A 730 3.88 -15.06 -13.05
CA ILE A 730 4.61 -16.18 -12.46
C ILE A 730 3.63 -17.25 -11.94
N TYR A 731 3.70 -18.46 -12.51
CA TYR A 731 2.77 -19.56 -12.24
C TYR A 731 1.27 -19.22 -12.33
N ARG A 732 0.89 -18.19 -13.09
CA ARG A 732 -0.50 -17.69 -13.22
C ARG A 732 -1.09 -17.16 -11.90
N SER A 733 -0.26 -16.66 -10.98
CA SER A 733 -0.72 -15.97 -9.77
C SER A 733 -1.25 -14.57 -10.05
N LYS A 734 -1.97 -13.97 -9.10
CA LYS A 734 -2.28 -12.54 -9.07
C LYS A 734 -1.75 -11.89 -7.79
N ALA A 735 -1.51 -10.59 -7.90
CA ALA A 735 -1.12 -9.73 -6.81
C ALA A 735 -2.26 -9.56 -5.80
N VAL A 736 -1.94 -9.69 -4.50
CA VAL A 736 -2.90 -9.63 -3.38
C VAL A 736 -2.56 -8.54 -2.35
N GLY A 737 -1.48 -7.78 -2.57
CA GLY A 737 -1.00 -6.78 -1.63
C GLY A 737 -2.05 -5.71 -1.36
N GLU A 738 -2.33 -4.86 -2.33
CA GLU A 738 -3.23 -3.71 -2.17
C GLU A 738 -4.71 -3.98 -2.46
N PRO A 739 -5.10 -4.81 -3.45
CA PRO A 739 -6.50 -4.96 -3.83
C PRO A 739 -7.47 -5.27 -2.68
N PRO A 740 -7.14 -6.14 -1.70
CA PRO A 740 -8.10 -6.45 -0.63
C PRO A 740 -8.37 -5.29 0.34
N PHE A 741 -7.58 -4.21 0.31
CA PHE A 741 -7.84 -3.01 1.12
C PHE A 741 -9.20 -2.38 0.77
N MET A 742 -9.62 -2.50 -0.50
CA MET A 742 -10.88 -1.94 -1.00
C MET A 742 -12.12 -2.65 -0.45
N HIS A 743 -11.97 -3.89 0.03
CA HIS A 743 -13.11 -4.64 0.60
C HIS A 743 -13.73 -3.94 1.81
N ALA A 744 -12.95 -3.11 2.51
CA ALA A 744 -13.48 -2.29 3.60
C ALA A 744 -14.52 -1.26 3.17
N ILE A 745 -14.60 -0.90 1.88
CA ILE A 745 -15.64 0.01 1.37
C ILE A 745 -17.04 -0.57 1.62
N SER A 746 -17.20 -1.90 1.63
CA SER A 746 -18.46 -2.54 2.02
C SER A 746 -18.89 -2.20 3.45
N VAL A 747 -17.96 -1.98 4.38
CA VAL A 747 -18.27 -1.57 5.77
C VAL A 747 -18.81 -0.15 5.78
N TRP A 748 -18.14 0.79 5.10
CA TRP A 748 -18.61 2.17 4.99
C TRP A 748 -19.98 2.25 4.30
N CYS A 749 -20.19 1.49 3.22
CA CYS A 749 -21.48 1.40 2.55
C CYS A 749 -22.56 0.77 3.45
N ALA A 750 -22.22 -0.19 4.30
CA ALA A 750 -23.17 -0.77 5.25
C ALA A 750 -23.53 0.24 6.36
N VAL A 751 -22.61 1.07 6.83
CA VAL A 751 -22.92 2.19 7.73
C VAL A 751 -23.84 3.20 7.05
N TYR A 752 -23.56 3.55 5.81
CA TYR A 752 -24.42 4.42 4.99
C TYR A 752 -25.84 3.85 4.88
N ASP A 753 -25.98 2.55 4.64
CA ASP A 753 -27.26 1.84 4.57
C ASP A 753 -28.00 1.81 5.92
N ALA A 754 -27.29 1.61 7.03
CA ALA A 754 -27.87 1.65 8.37
C ALA A 754 -28.46 3.03 8.70
N ILE A 755 -27.73 4.11 8.38
CA ILE A 755 -28.19 5.49 8.57
C ILE A 755 -29.39 5.79 7.65
N GLY A 756 -29.32 5.39 6.37
CA GLY A 756 -30.41 5.56 5.41
C GLY A 756 -31.70 4.86 5.83
N SER A 757 -31.61 3.76 6.61
CA SER A 757 -32.79 3.06 7.13
C SER A 757 -33.62 3.87 8.12
N ILE A 758 -33.10 4.99 8.67
CA ILE A 758 -33.85 5.89 9.56
C ILE A 758 -34.99 6.56 8.79
N SER A 759 -34.77 6.94 7.53
CA SER A 759 -35.76 7.55 6.65
C SER A 759 -36.42 6.56 5.69
N ASP A 760 -36.37 5.26 6.01
CA ASP A 760 -36.80 4.18 5.10
C ASP A 760 -36.17 4.31 3.70
N HIS A 761 -34.91 4.71 3.65
CA HIS A 761 -34.13 4.90 2.42
C HIS A 761 -34.74 5.90 1.44
N THR A 762 -35.43 6.92 1.94
CA THR A 762 -35.96 8.02 1.12
C THR A 762 -35.01 9.21 1.04
N ILE A 763 -34.07 9.33 1.98
CA ILE A 763 -33.11 10.44 2.03
C ILE A 763 -31.69 9.94 2.12
N ALA A 764 -30.86 10.34 1.16
CA ALA A 764 -29.45 10.00 1.10
C ALA A 764 -28.65 10.63 2.26
N PRO A 765 -27.99 9.83 3.12
CA PRO A 765 -27.03 10.35 4.11
C PRO A 765 -25.88 11.12 3.45
N LYS A 766 -25.36 12.15 4.14
CA LYS A 766 -24.16 12.89 3.75
C LYS A 766 -22.94 12.40 4.54
N LEU A 767 -22.81 11.08 4.67
CA LEU A 767 -21.74 10.43 5.42
C LEU A 767 -20.38 10.73 4.76
N GLN A 768 -19.40 11.11 5.57
CA GLN A 768 -18.01 11.33 5.14
C GLN A 768 -17.15 10.09 5.46
N ALA A 769 -15.91 10.04 4.97
CA ALA A 769 -14.94 9.02 5.35
C ALA A 769 -13.76 9.67 6.11
N PRO A 770 -13.35 9.15 7.28
CA PRO A 770 -13.89 8.02 8.02
C PRO A 770 -15.31 8.26 8.58
N ALA A 771 -16.11 7.20 8.62
CA ALA A 771 -17.39 7.14 9.33
C ALA A 771 -17.16 6.93 10.83
N THR A 772 -16.53 7.90 11.49
CA THR A 772 -16.31 7.87 12.94
C THR A 772 -17.63 7.94 13.70
N GLY A 773 -17.61 7.60 15.00
CA GLY A 773 -18.82 7.72 15.82
C GLY A 773 -19.41 9.13 15.83
N GLU A 774 -18.57 10.17 15.76
CA GLU A 774 -19.02 11.55 15.57
C GLU A 774 -19.82 11.71 14.26
N GLN A 775 -19.28 11.24 13.13
CA GLN A 775 -19.94 11.33 11.82
C GLN A 775 -21.24 10.52 11.79
N ILE A 776 -21.25 9.31 12.34
CA ILE A 776 -22.44 8.45 12.41
C ILE A 776 -23.54 9.14 13.21
N LEU A 777 -23.22 9.66 14.40
CA LEU A 777 -24.18 10.35 15.25
C LEU A 777 -24.76 11.60 14.57
N GLN A 778 -23.90 12.43 13.98
CA GLN A 778 -24.32 13.63 13.25
C GLN A 778 -25.29 13.30 12.11
N GLN A 779 -24.99 12.27 11.32
CA GLN A 779 -25.84 11.87 10.21
C GLN A 779 -27.15 11.21 10.67
N CYS A 780 -27.15 10.44 11.76
CA CYS A 780 -28.38 9.92 12.36
C CYS A 780 -29.30 11.07 12.81
N MET A 781 -28.75 12.07 13.49
CA MET A 781 -29.50 13.25 13.92
C MET A 781 -30.08 14.02 12.73
N ALA A 782 -29.31 14.21 11.65
CA ALA A 782 -29.78 14.86 10.44
C ALA A 782 -30.93 14.10 9.77
N GLN A 783 -30.88 12.77 9.73
CA GLN A 783 -31.96 11.94 9.18
C GLN A 783 -33.25 12.08 10.00
N TYR A 784 -33.15 12.02 11.33
CA TYR A 784 -34.31 12.22 12.22
C TYR A 784 -34.94 13.60 12.05
N GLU A 785 -34.14 14.65 11.96
CA GLU A 785 -34.63 16.02 11.73
C GLU A 785 -35.42 16.13 10.43
N GLN A 786 -34.92 15.53 9.35
CA GLN A 786 -35.56 15.58 8.03
C GLN A 786 -36.89 14.82 7.96
N ILE A 787 -37.07 13.76 8.74
CA ILE A 787 -38.36 13.04 8.85
C ILE A 787 -39.28 13.63 9.93
N GLY A 788 -38.93 14.78 10.50
CA GLY A 788 -39.76 15.52 11.46
C GLY A 788 -39.65 15.04 12.91
N TYR A 789 -38.65 14.22 13.25
CA TYR A 789 -38.41 13.74 14.61
C TYR A 789 -37.36 14.65 15.29
N THR A 790 -37.83 15.66 16.04
CA THR A 790 -36.91 16.52 16.82
C THR A 790 -36.77 15.99 18.25
N ARG A 791 -35.53 15.91 18.75
CA ARG A 791 -35.21 15.44 20.12
C ARG A 791 -35.91 16.27 21.24
N ALA A 792 -36.49 17.43 20.88
CA ALA A 792 -37.27 18.30 21.75
C ALA A 792 -38.67 17.76 22.10
N GLU A 793 -39.19 16.74 21.40
CA GLU A 793 -40.54 16.20 21.62
C GLU A 793 -40.61 15.11 22.72
N VAL A 794 -39.49 14.74 23.33
CA VAL A 794 -39.49 13.97 24.60
C VAL A 794 -39.55 14.94 25.78
N LYS A 795 -40.56 15.81 25.81
CA LYS A 795 -41.01 16.50 27.03
C LYS A 795 -42.49 16.20 27.25
N SER A 796 -42.72 15.27 28.17
CA SER A 796 -43.94 15.07 28.95
C SER A 796 -45.27 15.04 28.19
N THR A 797 -45.63 13.88 27.66
CA THR A 797 -47.05 13.52 27.50
C THR A 797 -47.41 12.13 28.03
N ASP A 798 -46.46 11.35 28.55
CA ASP A 798 -46.79 10.08 29.20
C ASP A 798 -46.96 10.23 30.72
N SER A 799 -48.21 10.18 31.17
CA SER A 799 -48.61 10.25 32.59
C SER A 799 -48.34 8.96 33.37
N ARG A 800 -47.62 7.98 32.79
CA ARG A 800 -47.28 6.71 33.46
C ARG A 800 -45.90 6.68 34.12
N ALA A 801 -45.08 7.71 33.97
CA ALA A 801 -43.76 7.82 34.62
C ALA A 801 -43.84 8.40 36.05
N LYS A 802 -44.73 7.89 36.90
CA LYS A 802 -44.86 8.31 38.32
C LYS A 802 -44.77 7.18 39.37
N GLU A 803 -44.39 5.96 38.99
CA GLU A 803 -44.23 4.86 39.97
C GLU A 803 -42.83 4.25 40.10
N TRP A 804 -41.79 4.86 39.53
CA TRP A 804 -40.40 4.49 39.83
C TRP A 804 -39.53 5.73 40.00
N VAL A 805 -39.73 6.43 41.13
CA VAL A 805 -38.71 7.21 41.88
C VAL A 805 -39.02 7.05 43.37
#